data_AF-A0A450ZJY3-F1
#
_entry.id   AF-A0A450ZJY3-F1
#
_cell.length_a   1.000
_cell.length_b   1.000
_cell.length_c   1.000
_cell.angle_alpha   90.00
_cell.angle_beta   90.00
_cell.angle_gamma   90.00
#
_symmetry.space_group_name_H-M   'P 1'
#
loop_
_entity.id
_entity.type
_entity.pdbx_description
1 polymer ?
#
loop_
_entity_poly.entity_id
_entity_poly.type
_entity_poly.pdbx_seq_one_letter_code
_entity_poly.pdbx_strand_id
1 'polypeptide(L)'
;MNIDWKAINPLNGSQAEGFEELCAQLARMESPKGASFQRKGIPDAGVECYTTLPDGSEWGWQAKYFDALGDSQWSQLDKSVKTALDKHPSLVRYFVCIPLNRPDARTNGRKSAMDRWNKHIKKWNGWAEEALGKSVEFVWWGSSELLDQLSKTEHVGRVYFWFGERGFDNVWFRNRLDEALKAAGPRYTPEVHVDLPIARELDIFGRTNSAFDEIKSLAKGIREAHNQIDRSDRKDLDRAVSIDSLLQATQAVLDDFTEIKLLSAGELPFHDIAKKIAIAEPKTREVEKALSQYAREQEARHEENGSQRYQETPFRNLLHVLLTVATLPRHPFNADFLDKGLRRNSMLARDAWWSTYLHRAWKGQSSVDRLVDWASGISPEIALDDRVVLLCATTLAWMLTASNRFLRDRATKALVCLLTGRIKAVERLVDRFFDVDDPYVRERVYAVAYGVVMRSNDRAEVGAVAMRVYERVFAEGSPPAHILLRDYARGVIERARYLGSEIDVDEQLIRPPYTSTWPKIPNEEEIQPYLADWDRDVQDIGELDRTRNVIEASVMSLDFARYVIGTNSSYFSRSWLSVRLDEEPWCSPDARMEALLSKLDVSVRSAWEEYKEADYQRRKPRLILPKNGRNLSINTEDDPDTPDSEQTPGLLFKKFLSGLNLTQRREIDSILQLRHKKGGGYQPRLDLKMIQRYVLWRVFDMGWTVERFGEFDRFMSDGNYGREARKAERMGKKYQWIAYHEILACIADHYQYREQYGGNDGDRQYEGPWQASLRDIDPSNILSSTPSSKSWDGHTPSWWAPSYSAWDEDTNRDWIACEHDIPDVADLFIVSNPKDKTRWINVQGFFDWMQPSPANTESSYMNRRHLWFQCIGYFLRDQDVEAFMAWAKGVDFWGRWMPESPRNYRLFLGEYGWSPAFRYFNRLYGEDNWIKPNHDCPVSIRNAAFEYLQESGGFDCSIDEGYTLRLPTVEFANQLGLTWTGKGAGYVDRDGKVAAFDPTAYEDGSGALLLREDLVKRYLKNENFALCWAVLGGKEVPDGSFGMSHHGEQKMSGVYVYTCQGAPRGFLNRRR
;
A
#
# COMPACT_ATOMS: atom_id res chain seq x y z
N MET A 1 -53.86 -20.93 -16.46
CA MET A 1 -54.63 -21.13 -17.71
C MET A 1 -56.10 -20.99 -17.35
N ASN A 2 -56.86 -20.11 -18.02
CA ASN A 2 -58.28 -19.89 -17.71
C ASN A 2 -59.11 -20.47 -18.87
N ILE A 3 -59.60 -21.70 -18.72
CA ILE A 3 -60.37 -22.39 -19.77
C ILE A 3 -61.86 -22.15 -19.52
N ASP A 4 -62.56 -21.64 -20.53
CA ASP A 4 -64.03 -21.60 -20.56
C ASP A 4 -64.56 -22.90 -21.18
N TRP A 5 -65.21 -23.75 -20.38
CA TRP A 5 -65.80 -25.01 -20.87
C TRP A 5 -66.88 -24.77 -21.94
N LYS A 6 -67.52 -23.60 -21.95
CA LYS A 6 -68.49 -23.22 -22.99
C LYS A 6 -67.85 -22.89 -24.34
N ALA A 7 -66.53 -22.68 -24.37
CA ALA A 7 -65.77 -22.46 -25.58
C ALA A 7 -65.23 -23.77 -26.19
N ILE A 8 -65.58 -24.93 -25.63
CA ILE A 8 -65.12 -26.21 -26.16
C ILE A 8 -65.58 -26.39 -27.61
N ASN A 9 -64.64 -26.76 -28.47
CA ASN A 9 -64.83 -26.97 -29.89
C ASN A 9 -65.83 -28.13 -30.10
N PRO A 10 -66.97 -27.91 -30.79
CA PRO A 10 -67.97 -28.96 -30.99
C PRO A 10 -67.44 -30.06 -31.91
N LEU A 11 -67.77 -31.32 -31.59
CA LEU A 11 -67.53 -32.47 -32.45
C LEU A 11 -68.87 -32.96 -33.01
N ASN A 12 -68.91 -33.26 -34.31
CA ASN A 12 -70.14 -33.57 -35.07
C ASN A 12 -71.33 -32.64 -34.80
N GLY A 13 -71.06 -31.36 -34.50
CA GLY A 13 -72.08 -30.34 -34.25
C GLY A 13 -72.54 -30.22 -32.79
N SER A 14 -71.95 -30.96 -31.85
CA SER A 14 -72.31 -30.93 -30.43
C SER A 14 -71.10 -30.67 -29.52
N GLN A 15 -71.26 -29.72 -28.58
CA GLN A 15 -70.26 -29.49 -27.53
C GLN A 15 -70.21 -30.65 -26.54
N ALA A 16 -71.33 -31.36 -26.34
CA ALA A 16 -71.36 -32.53 -25.47
C ALA A 16 -70.50 -33.66 -26.04
N GLU A 17 -70.58 -33.91 -27.35
CA GLU A 17 -69.74 -34.91 -28.02
C GLU A 17 -68.26 -34.49 -28.02
N GLY A 18 -67.98 -33.18 -28.17
CA GLY A 18 -66.63 -32.64 -28.03
C GLY A 18 -66.05 -32.86 -26.62
N PHE A 19 -66.86 -32.66 -25.59
CA PHE A 19 -66.46 -32.90 -24.20
C PHE A 19 -66.27 -34.39 -23.89
N GLU A 20 -67.13 -35.27 -24.42
CA GLU A 20 -67.00 -36.72 -24.30
C GLU A 20 -65.68 -37.21 -24.93
N GLU A 21 -65.35 -36.73 -26.13
CA GLU A 21 -64.11 -37.09 -26.81
C GLU A 21 -62.88 -36.53 -26.08
N LEU A 22 -62.93 -35.29 -25.59
CA LEU A 22 -61.86 -34.74 -24.76
C LEU A 22 -61.61 -35.60 -23.52
N CYS A 23 -62.65 -35.99 -22.79
CA CYS A 23 -62.54 -36.85 -21.62
C CYS A 23 -61.97 -38.23 -21.97
N ALA A 24 -62.36 -38.81 -23.11
CA ALA A 24 -61.80 -40.08 -23.56
C ALA A 24 -60.31 -40.00 -23.93
N GLN A 25 -59.88 -38.89 -24.54
CA GLN A 25 -58.47 -38.62 -24.82
C GLN A 25 -57.64 -38.52 -23.54
N LEU A 26 -58.17 -37.84 -22.52
CA LEU A 26 -57.52 -37.75 -21.20
C LEU A 26 -57.50 -39.11 -20.50
N ALA A 27 -58.61 -39.87 -20.53
CA ALA A 27 -58.70 -41.20 -19.95
C ALA A 27 -57.67 -42.18 -20.56
N ARG A 28 -57.43 -42.10 -21.88
CA ARG A 28 -56.40 -42.92 -22.55
C ARG A 28 -55.00 -42.63 -22.00
N MET A 29 -54.71 -41.38 -21.64
CA MET A 29 -53.41 -40.99 -21.11
C MET A 29 -53.25 -41.34 -19.63
N GLU A 30 -54.33 -41.29 -18.86
CA GLU A 30 -54.36 -41.71 -17.45
C GLU A 30 -54.31 -43.25 -17.29
N SER A 31 -54.62 -43.99 -18.36
CA SER A 31 -54.61 -45.45 -18.34
C SER A 31 -53.20 -46.00 -18.01
N PRO A 32 -53.07 -46.90 -17.01
CA PRO A 32 -51.76 -47.42 -16.61
C PRO A 32 -51.00 -48.09 -17.75
N LYS A 33 -49.67 -48.01 -17.72
CA LYS A 33 -48.81 -48.68 -18.70
C LYS A 33 -49.11 -50.18 -18.74
N GLY A 34 -49.40 -50.69 -19.94
CA GLY A 34 -49.77 -52.10 -20.18
C GLY A 34 -51.27 -52.38 -20.14
N ALA A 35 -52.11 -51.41 -19.79
CA ALA A 35 -53.55 -51.53 -19.90
C ALA A 35 -54.03 -51.38 -21.35
N SER A 36 -55.09 -52.10 -21.73
CA SER A 36 -55.73 -51.98 -23.04
C SER A 36 -56.87 -50.97 -22.97
N PHE A 37 -56.82 -49.91 -23.77
CA PHE A 37 -57.83 -48.85 -23.78
C PHE A 37 -58.81 -49.01 -24.95
N GLN A 38 -60.11 -48.88 -24.68
CA GLN A 38 -61.16 -48.94 -25.70
C GLN A 38 -62.14 -47.76 -25.59
N ARG A 39 -62.30 -47.02 -26.69
CA ARG A 39 -63.37 -46.02 -26.90
C ARG A 39 -64.60 -46.72 -27.46
N LYS A 40 -65.77 -46.54 -26.84
CA LYS A 40 -67.05 -47.09 -27.33
C LYS A 40 -67.71 -46.13 -28.32
N GLY A 41 -68.45 -46.68 -29.28
CA GLY A 41 -69.43 -45.96 -30.09
C GLY A 41 -70.86 -46.30 -29.63
N ILE A 42 -71.87 -45.64 -30.20
CA ILE A 42 -73.28 -45.84 -29.80
C ILE A 42 -73.77 -47.24 -30.24
N PRO A 43 -74.44 -48.03 -29.37
CA PRO A 43 -74.75 -47.77 -27.96
C PRO A 43 -73.57 -48.02 -27.00
N ASP A 44 -73.38 -47.11 -26.04
CA ASP A 44 -72.19 -46.90 -25.18
C ASP A 44 -72.08 -47.83 -23.95
N ALA A 45 -73.10 -48.65 -23.66
CA ALA A 45 -73.16 -49.52 -22.48
C ALA A 45 -72.93 -48.81 -21.12
N GLY A 46 -73.16 -47.49 -21.04
CA GLY A 46 -73.01 -46.71 -19.81
C GLY A 46 -71.60 -46.22 -19.49
N VAL A 47 -70.64 -46.33 -20.44
CA VAL A 47 -69.32 -45.68 -20.40
C VAL A 47 -68.92 -45.17 -21.79
N GLU A 48 -68.28 -44.02 -21.87
CA GLU A 48 -67.72 -43.51 -23.12
C GLU A 48 -66.47 -44.30 -23.55
N CYS A 49 -65.66 -44.65 -22.56
CA CYS A 49 -64.48 -45.49 -22.74
C CYS A 49 -64.17 -46.27 -21.48
N TYR A 50 -63.37 -47.32 -21.63
CA TYR A 50 -62.87 -48.10 -20.50
C TYR A 50 -61.47 -48.61 -20.81
N THR A 51 -60.75 -48.98 -19.76
CA THR A 51 -59.47 -49.65 -19.86
C THR A 51 -59.52 -50.96 -19.08
N THR A 52 -58.98 -52.01 -19.68
CA THR A 52 -58.75 -53.30 -19.01
C THR A 52 -57.30 -53.37 -18.56
N LEU A 53 -57.10 -53.52 -17.26
CA LEU A 53 -55.79 -53.66 -16.62
C LEU A 53 -55.20 -55.06 -16.88
N PRO A 54 -53.87 -55.25 -16.68
CA PRO A 54 -53.23 -56.55 -16.89
C PRO A 54 -53.81 -57.69 -16.03
N ASP A 55 -54.40 -57.38 -14.89
CA ASP A 55 -55.07 -58.33 -14.00
C ASP A 55 -56.53 -58.65 -14.42
N GLY A 56 -56.99 -58.07 -15.52
CA GLY A 56 -58.34 -58.25 -16.06
C GLY A 56 -59.41 -57.34 -15.45
N SER A 57 -59.07 -56.50 -14.47
CA SER A 57 -59.99 -55.52 -13.89
C SER A 57 -60.21 -54.33 -14.82
N GLU A 58 -61.37 -53.66 -14.71
CA GLU A 58 -61.73 -52.57 -15.62
C GLU A 58 -61.91 -51.22 -14.92
N TRP A 59 -61.41 -50.16 -15.55
CA TRP A 59 -61.72 -48.78 -15.21
C TRP A 59 -62.60 -48.19 -16.31
N GLY A 60 -63.73 -47.58 -15.95
CA GLY A 60 -64.68 -46.99 -16.90
C GLY A 60 -64.80 -45.48 -16.71
N TRP A 61 -64.97 -44.73 -17.80
CA TRP A 61 -65.22 -43.29 -17.77
C TRP A 61 -66.55 -42.97 -18.45
N GLN A 62 -67.39 -42.21 -17.75
CA GLN A 62 -68.59 -41.61 -18.32
C GLN A 62 -68.46 -40.09 -18.26
N ALA A 63 -68.48 -39.48 -19.44
CA ALA A 63 -68.55 -38.04 -19.56
C ALA A 63 -70.00 -37.58 -19.72
N LYS A 64 -70.34 -36.46 -19.07
CA LYS A 64 -71.60 -35.74 -19.28
C LYS A 64 -71.34 -34.24 -19.24
N TYR A 65 -71.69 -33.57 -20.33
CA TYR A 65 -71.57 -32.13 -20.44
C TYR A 65 -72.82 -31.45 -19.85
N PHE A 66 -72.71 -30.97 -18.61
CA PHE A 66 -73.80 -30.33 -17.87
C PHE A 66 -73.42 -28.92 -17.45
N ASP A 67 -74.35 -27.97 -17.61
CA ASP A 67 -74.20 -26.60 -17.10
C ASP A 67 -74.65 -26.45 -15.63
N ALA A 68 -75.43 -27.41 -15.10
CA ALA A 68 -75.85 -27.47 -13.70
C ALA A 68 -76.20 -28.90 -13.25
N LEU A 69 -76.15 -29.18 -11.94
CA LEU A 69 -76.44 -30.50 -11.34
C LEU A 69 -77.80 -30.52 -10.61
N GLY A 70 -78.89 -30.69 -11.34
CA GLY A 70 -80.25 -30.90 -10.81
C GLY A 70 -80.66 -32.38 -10.72
N ASP A 71 -81.88 -32.63 -10.23
CA ASP A 71 -82.41 -34.00 -10.02
C ASP A 71 -82.47 -34.82 -11.32
N SER A 72 -82.71 -34.15 -12.46
CA SER A 72 -82.72 -34.79 -13.77
C SER A 72 -81.34 -35.29 -14.20
N GLN A 73 -80.27 -34.52 -13.93
CA GLN A 73 -78.89 -34.91 -14.23
C GLN A 73 -78.43 -36.07 -13.35
N TRP A 74 -78.79 -36.05 -12.05
CA TRP A 74 -78.51 -37.18 -11.15
C TRP A 74 -79.23 -38.46 -11.60
N SER A 75 -80.46 -38.34 -12.11
CA SER A 75 -81.20 -39.49 -12.65
C SER A 75 -80.56 -40.04 -13.94
N GLN A 76 -79.96 -39.18 -14.77
CA GLN A 76 -79.19 -39.62 -15.94
C GLN A 76 -77.91 -40.37 -15.52
N LEU A 77 -77.18 -39.86 -14.52
CA LEU A 77 -76.00 -40.55 -13.97
C LEU A 77 -76.36 -41.90 -13.35
N ASP A 78 -77.46 -41.96 -12.59
CA ASP A 78 -77.99 -43.22 -12.05
C ASP A 78 -78.24 -44.26 -13.16
N LYS A 79 -78.78 -43.83 -14.30
CA LYS A 79 -79.03 -44.72 -15.45
C LYS A 79 -77.73 -45.21 -16.09
N SER A 80 -76.75 -44.32 -16.28
CA SER A 80 -75.44 -44.68 -16.84
C SER A 80 -74.69 -45.65 -15.92
N VAL A 81 -74.63 -45.36 -14.62
CA VAL A 81 -73.98 -46.24 -13.63
C VAL A 81 -74.65 -47.60 -13.57
N LYS A 82 -75.99 -47.66 -13.52
CA LYS A 82 -76.71 -48.93 -13.51
C LYS A 82 -76.47 -49.76 -14.77
N THR A 83 -76.37 -49.11 -15.93
CA THR A 83 -76.08 -49.78 -17.20
C THR A 83 -74.63 -50.28 -17.24
N ALA A 84 -73.67 -49.47 -16.75
CA ALA A 84 -72.28 -49.87 -16.68
C ALA A 84 -72.08 -51.08 -15.75
N LEU A 85 -72.72 -51.10 -14.58
CA LEU A 85 -72.67 -52.23 -13.66
C LEU A 85 -73.27 -53.52 -14.27
N ASP A 86 -74.30 -53.43 -15.11
CA ASP A 86 -74.89 -54.58 -15.80
C ASP A 86 -73.99 -55.09 -16.96
N LYS A 87 -73.31 -54.18 -17.66
CA LYS A 87 -72.55 -54.52 -18.89
C LYS A 87 -71.05 -54.73 -18.68
N HIS A 88 -70.50 -54.28 -17.55
CA HIS A 88 -69.06 -54.37 -17.23
C HIS A 88 -68.82 -55.13 -15.92
N PRO A 89 -68.82 -56.48 -15.92
CA PRO A 89 -68.68 -57.28 -14.71
C PRO A 89 -67.31 -57.14 -14.04
N SER A 90 -66.28 -56.77 -14.80
CA SER A 90 -64.92 -56.56 -14.31
C SER A 90 -64.65 -55.16 -13.78
N LEU A 91 -65.62 -54.25 -13.79
CA LEU A 91 -65.47 -52.86 -13.35
C LEU A 91 -65.04 -52.79 -11.87
N VAL A 92 -63.97 -52.05 -11.58
CA VAL A 92 -63.48 -51.79 -10.21
C VAL A 92 -63.39 -50.29 -9.90
N ARG A 93 -63.29 -49.45 -10.93
CA ARG A 93 -63.26 -47.98 -10.79
C ARG A 93 -64.07 -47.33 -11.89
N TYR A 94 -64.88 -46.33 -11.54
CA TYR A 94 -65.77 -45.62 -12.44
C TYR A 94 -65.63 -44.10 -12.27
N PHE A 95 -65.17 -43.44 -13.32
CA PHE A 95 -64.95 -42.01 -13.35
C PHE A 95 -66.17 -41.29 -13.95
N VAL A 96 -66.67 -40.29 -13.23
CA VAL A 96 -67.75 -39.40 -13.67
C VAL A 96 -67.13 -38.07 -14.05
N CYS A 97 -67.05 -37.78 -15.35
CA CYS A 97 -66.43 -36.58 -15.91
C CYS A 97 -67.49 -35.52 -16.22
N ILE A 98 -67.43 -34.37 -15.54
CA ILE A 98 -68.42 -33.29 -15.66
C ILE A 98 -67.68 -31.95 -15.60
N PRO A 99 -67.97 -30.96 -16.48
CA PRO A 99 -67.26 -29.68 -16.55
C PRO A 99 -67.67 -28.71 -15.41
N LEU A 100 -67.95 -29.24 -14.21
CA LEU A 100 -68.39 -28.49 -13.04
C LEU A 100 -67.65 -28.98 -11.80
N ASN A 101 -67.32 -28.04 -10.91
CA ASN A 101 -66.88 -28.37 -9.56
C ASN A 101 -68.09 -28.64 -8.67
N ARG A 102 -67.92 -29.49 -7.65
CA ARG A 102 -68.97 -29.77 -6.66
C ARG A 102 -68.95 -28.70 -5.55
N PRO A 103 -69.93 -27.79 -5.47
CA PRO A 103 -70.02 -26.88 -4.33
C PRO A 103 -70.39 -27.61 -3.03
N ASP A 104 -69.69 -27.29 -1.94
CA ASP A 104 -69.97 -27.73 -0.55
C ASP A 104 -70.43 -26.52 0.29
N ALA A 105 -71.67 -26.05 0.07
CA ALA A 105 -72.18 -24.81 0.66
C ALA A 105 -72.53 -24.90 2.17
N ARG A 106 -72.44 -26.09 2.79
CA ARG A 106 -72.71 -26.37 4.22
C ARG A 106 -73.83 -25.54 4.87
N THR A 107 -74.94 -25.36 4.17
CA THR A 107 -76.05 -24.47 4.59
C THR A 107 -77.17 -25.31 5.21
N ASN A 108 -77.61 -24.97 6.43
CA ASN A 108 -78.68 -25.70 7.11
C ASN A 108 -79.96 -25.74 6.25
N GLY A 109 -80.41 -26.95 5.90
CA GLY A 109 -81.66 -27.20 5.17
C GLY A 109 -81.56 -27.37 3.65
N ARG A 110 -80.39 -27.17 3.02
CA ARG A 110 -80.18 -27.45 1.58
C ARG A 110 -79.02 -28.43 1.38
N LYS A 111 -79.27 -29.54 0.68
CA LYS A 111 -78.23 -30.53 0.33
C LYS A 111 -77.31 -29.98 -0.75
N SER A 112 -76.01 -29.91 -0.47
CA SER A 112 -74.99 -29.48 -1.43
C SER A 112 -74.78 -30.50 -2.56
N ALA A 113 -74.05 -30.12 -3.62
CA ALA A 113 -73.72 -31.08 -4.68
C ALA A 113 -72.81 -32.21 -4.15
N MET A 114 -71.95 -31.90 -3.16
CA MET A 114 -71.13 -32.88 -2.48
C MET A 114 -71.95 -33.84 -1.61
N ASP A 115 -72.97 -33.35 -0.90
CA ASP A 115 -73.88 -34.18 -0.10
C ASP A 115 -74.68 -35.15 -0.98
N ARG A 116 -75.14 -34.66 -2.13
CA ARG A 116 -75.84 -35.47 -3.15
C ARG A 116 -74.90 -36.52 -3.72
N TRP A 117 -73.67 -36.15 -4.11
CA TRP A 117 -72.65 -37.09 -4.57
C TRP A 117 -72.39 -38.21 -3.56
N ASN A 118 -72.16 -37.88 -2.29
CA ASN A 118 -71.93 -38.87 -1.23
C ASN A 118 -73.13 -39.81 -1.03
N LYS A 119 -74.37 -39.29 -1.17
CA LYS A 119 -75.58 -40.10 -1.15
C LYS A 119 -75.65 -41.05 -2.36
N HIS A 120 -75.30 -40.56 -3.55
CA HIS A 120 -75.28 -41.36 -4.77
C HIS A 120 -74.17 -42.42 -4.76
N ILE A 121 -72.97 -42.14 -4.24
CA ILE A 121 -71.93 -43.16 -4.03
C ILE A 121 -72.45 -44.30 -3.15
N LYS A 122 -73.11 -44.00 -2.03
CA LYS A 122 -73.68 -45.05 -1.16
C LYS A 122 -74.72 -45.90 -1.90
N LYS A 123 -75.56 -45.24 -2.69
CA LYS A 123 -76.59 -45.88 -3.52
C LYS A 123 -75.97 -46.77 -4.61
N TRP A 124 -74.98 -46.26 -5.34
CA TRP A 124 -74.30 -46.96 -6.43
C TRP A 124 -73.44 -48.11 -5.95
N ASN A 125 -72.78 -47.98 -4.80
CA ASN A 125 -72.07 -49.11 -4.18
C ASN A 125 -73.03 -50.21 -3.74
N GLY A 126 -74.22 -49.87 -3.22
CA GLY A 126 -75.27 -50.86 -2.98
C GLY A 126 -75.70 -51.60 -4.25
N TRP A 127 -75.83 -50.88 -5.38
CA TRP A 127 -76.10 -51.51 -6.67
C TRP A 127 -74.93 -52.35 -7.19
N ALA A 128 -73.69 -51.93 -6.97
CA ALA A 128 -72.51 -52.68 -7.38
C ALA A 128 -72.38 -53.98 -6.58
N GLU A 129 -72.67 -53.96 -5.28
CA GLU A 129 -72.67 -55.15 -4.44
C GLU A 129 -73.79 -56.13 -4.85
N GLU A 130 -74.98 -55.62 -5.20
CA GLU A 130 -76.09 -56.44 -5.69
C GLU A 130 -75.82 -57.05 -7.09
N ALA A 131 -75.27 -56.27 -8.03
CA ALA A 131 -75.07 -56.70 -9.42
C ALA A 131 -73.76 -57.47 -9.64
N LEU A 132 -72.68 -57.10 -8.94
CA LEU A 132 -71.33 -57.60 -9.18
C LEU A 132 -70.72 -58.33 -7.98
N GLY A 133 -71.36 -58.32 -6.81
CA GLY A 133 -70.82 -58.92 -5.58
C GLY A 133 -69.58 -58.22 -5.03
N LYS A 134 -69.29 -56.98 -5.45
CA LYS A 134 -68.11 -56.20 -5.06
C LYS A 134 -68.39 -54.70 -5.05
N SER A 135 -67.58 -53.94 -4.31
CA SER A 135 -67.62 -52.48 -4.33
C SER A 135 -66.87 -51.91 -5.55
N VAL A 136 -67.34 -50.78 -6.08
CA VAL A 136 -66.72 -50.06 -7.19
C VAL A 136 -66.32 -48.67 -6.72
N GLU A 137 -65.10 -48.25 -7.01
CA GLU A 137 -64.65 -46.90 -6.65
C GLU A 137 -65.19 -45.87 -7.63
N PHE A 138 -66.06 -44.97 -7.16
CA PHE A 138 -66.61 -43.88 -7.96
C PHE A 138 -65.78 -42.60 -7.79
N VAL A 139 -65.16 -42.14 -8.87
CA VAL A 139 -64.24 -40.99 -8.88
C VAL A 139 -64.86 -39.81 -9.62
N TRP A 140 -64.77 -38.61 -9.05
CA TRP A 140 -65.26 -37.39 -9.69
C TRP A 140 -64.14 -36.69 -10.46
N TRP A 141 -64.33 -36.49 -11.76
CA TRP A 141 -63.51 -35.62 -12.59
C TRP A 141 -64.30 -34.35 -12.90
N GLY A 142 -64.14 -33.36 -12.02
CA GLY A 142 -64.75 -32.04 -12.15
C GLY A 142 -63.89 -31.08 -12.95
N SER A 143 -64.33 -29.82 -13.02
CA SER A 143 -63.56 -28.77 -13.69
C SER A 143 -62.14 -28.65 -13.13
N SER A 144 -61.92 -28.81 -11.83
CA SER A 144 -60.60 -28.68 -11.22
C SER A 144 -59.66 -29.81 -11.64
N GLU A 145 -60.13 -31.06 -11.58
CA GLU A 145 -59.33 -32.24 -11.94
C GLU A 145 -59.02 -32.25 -13.44
N LEU A 146 -59.98 -31.85 -14.27
CA LEU A 146 -59.80 -31.73 -15.72
C LEU A 146 -58.83 -30.60 -16.08
N LEU A 147 -58.87 -29.46 -15.37
CA LEU A 147 -57.91 -28.36 -15.57
C LEU A 147 -56.49 -28.74 -15.17
N ASP A 148 -56.33 -29.46 -14.05
CA ASP A 148 -55.02 -29.95 -13.61
C ASP A 148 -54.39 -30.84 -14.68
N GLN A 149 -55.17 -31.78 -15.23
CA GLN A 149 -54.74 -32.63 -16.35
C GLN A 149 -54.37 -31.78 -17.58
N LEU A 150 -55.24 -30.85 -18.01
CA LEU A 150 -55.01 -30.00 -19.18
C LEU A 150 -53.82 -29.03 -19.04
N SER A 151 -53.40 -28.74 -17.81
CA SER A 151 -52.24 -27.88 -17.53
C SER A 151 -50.90 -28.55 -17.81
N LYS A 152 -50.87 -29.89 -17.91
CA LYS A 152 -49.67 -30.66 -18.22
C LYS A 152 -49.17 -30.30 -19.63
N THR A 153 -47.85 -30.15 -19.78
CA THR A 153 -47.20 -29.68 -21.02
C THR A 153 -47.55 -30.54 -22.24
N GLU A 154 -47.74 -31.84 -22.04
CA GLU A 154 -48.19 -32.80 -23.06
C GLU A 154 -49.61 -32.57 -23.60
N HIS A 155 -50.41 -31.70 -22.97
CA HIS A 155 -51.78 -31.38 -23.37
C HIS A 155 -51.94 -29.98 -23.97
N VAL A 156 -50.85 -29.20 -24.14
CA VAL A 156 -50.89 -27.86 -24.75
C VAL A 156 -51.57 -27.87 -26.13
N GLY A 157 -51.28 -28.89 -26.96
CA GLY A 157 -51.95 -29.04 -28.26
C GLY A 157 -53.45 -29.36 -28.14
N ARG A 158 -53.87 -30.05 -27.08
CA ARG A 158 -55.29 -30.35 -26.80
C ARG A 158 -56.02 -29.10 -26.33
N VAL A 159 -55.39 -28.28 -25.48
CA VAL A 159 -55.93 -26.98 -25.07
C VAL A 159 -56.16 -26.09 -26.29
N TYR A 160 -55.19 -26.02 -27.19
CA TYR A 160 -55.34 -25.24 -28.43
C TYR A 160 -56.45 -25.79 -29.33
N PHE A 161 -56.48 -27.11 -29.58
CA PHE A 161 -57.48 -27.72 -30.46
C PHE A 161 -58.90 -27.59 -29.91
N TRP A 162 -59.09 -27.82 -28.61
CA TRP A 162 -60.41 -27.83 -28.00
C TRP A 162 -60.90 -26.46 -27.56
N PHE A 163 -60.03 -25.48 -27.27
CA PHE A 163 -60.44 -24.18 -26.72
C PHE A 163 -59.89 -22.96 -27.48
N GLY A 164 -59.05 -23.14 -28.50
CA GLY A 164 -58.50 -22.03 -29.30
C GLY A 164 -57.47 -21.14 -28.57
N GLU A 165 -57.17 -21.44 -27.31
CA GLU A 165 -56.21 -20.71 -26.49
C GLU A 165 -54.76 -21.09 -26.86
N ARG A 166 -53.97 -20.12 -27.33
CA ARG A 166 -52.55 -20.33 -27.67
C ARG A 166 -51.69 -20.31 -26.41
N GLY A 167 -51.13 -21.46 -26.05
CA GLY A 167 -50.04 -21.53 -25.08
C GLY A 167 -48.74 -20.95 -25.63
N PHE A 168 -47.75 -20.75 -24.75
CA PHE A 168 -46.37 -20.37 -25.13
C PHE A 168 -45.71 -21.50 -25.93
N ASP A 169 -45.97 -21.55 -27.24
CA ASP A 169 -45.39 -22.54 -28.13
C ASP A 169 -44.05 -22.07 -28.72
N ASN A 170 -43.32 -22.99 -29.34
CA ASN A 170 -42.01 -22.69 -29.92
C ASN A 170 -42.07 -21.69 -31.07
N VAL A 171 -43.23 -21.51 -31.72
CA VAL A 171 -43.40 -20.52 -32.79
C VAL A 171 -43.50 -19.13 -32.20
N TRP A 172 -44.24 -18.98 -31.09
CA TRP A 172 -44.34 -17.74 -30.34
C TRP A 172 -42.97 -17.29 -29.80
N PHE A 173 -42.21 -18.20 -29.19
CA PHE A 173 -40.86 -17.88 -28.69
C PHE A 173 -39.89 -17.50 -29.81
N ARG A 174 -39.92 -18.22 -30.95
CA ARG A 174 -39.08 -17.90 -32.12
C ARG A 174 -39.37 -16.51 -32.67
N ASN A 175 -40.64 -16.14 -32.83
CA ASN A 175 -41.00 -14.82 -33.35
C ASN A 175 -40.55 -13.69 -32.42
N ARG A 176 -40.63 -13.88 -31.10
CA ARG A 176 -40.14 -12.89 -30.11
C ARG A 176 -38.60 -12.79 -30.11
N LEU A 177 -37.91 -13.92 -30.25
CA LEU A 177 -36.44 -13.94 -30.35
C LEU A 177 -35.96 -13.22 -31.62
N ASP A 178 -36.60 -13.46 -32.77
CA ASP A 178 -36.23 -12.82 -34.05
C ASP A 178 -36.42 -11.28 -34.00
N GLU A 179 -37.47 -10.81 -33.33
CA GLU A 179 -37.68 -9.37 -33.09
C GLU A 179 -36.57 -8.76 -32.23
N ALA A 180 -36.19 -9.45 -31.15
CA ALA A 180 -35.12 -9.02 -30.25
C ALA A 180 -33.75 -8.99 -30.96
N LEU A 181 -33.43 -10.01 -31.77
CA LEU A 181 -32.19 -10.06 -32.55
C LEU A 181 -32.09 -8.92 -33.58
N LYS A 182 -33.18 -8.64 -34.30
CA LYS A 182 -33.22 -7.50 -35.24
C LYS A 182 -33.03 -6.15 -34.54
N ALA A 183 -33.60 -5.98 -33.35
CA ALA A 183 -33.44 -4.76 -32.55
C ALA A 183 -32.02 -4.59 -31.99
N ALA A 184 -31.36 -5.70 -31.64
CA ALA A 184 -29.99 -5.70 -31.11
C ALA A 184 -28.91 -5.51 -32.19
N GLY A 185 -29.17 -5.91 -33.44
CA GLY A 185 -28.19 -5.90 -34.54
C GLY A 185 -27.37 -4.61 -34.72
N PRO A 186 -27.96 -3.40 -34.69
CA PRO A 186 -27.19 -2.14 -34.79
C PRO A 186 -26.36 -1.77 -33.56
N ARG A 187 -26.59 -2.44 -32.42
CA ARG A 187 -25.98 -2.13 -31.10
C ARG A 187 -25.05 -3.22 -30.57
N TYR A 188 -24.99 -4.37 -31.26
CA TYR A 188 -24.19 -5.52 -30.86
C TYR A 188 -23.15 -5.83 -31.93
N THR A 189 -21.89 -5.75 -31.54
CA THR A 189 -20.73 -6.07 -32.38
C THR A 189 -19.96 -7.18 -31.67
N PRO A 190 -19.90 -8.41 -32.23
CA PRO A 190 -19.30 -9.58 -31.57
C PRO A 190 -17.85 -9.34 -31.14
N GLU A 191 -17.09 -8.56 -31.90
CA GLU A 191 -15.67 -8.28 -31.69
C GLU A 191 -15.38 -7.44 -30.44
N VAL A 192 -16.40 -6.78 -29.88
CA VAL A 192 -16.33 -5.98 -28.65
C VAL A 192 -17.26 -6.50 -27.54
N HIS A 193 -17.81 -7.71 -27.71
CA HIS A 193 -18.61 -8.36 -26.67
C HIS A 193 -17.71 -8.71 -25.49
N VAL A 194 -18.08 -8.21 -24.32
CA VAL A 194 -17.46 -8.61 -23.05
C VAL A 194 -18.34 -9.68 -22.42
N ASP A 195 -17.78 -10.87 -22.22
CA ASP A 195 -18.47 -11.97 -21.54
C ASP A 195 -18.81 -11.56 -20.10
N LEU A 196 -20.10 -11.38 -19.83
CA LEU A 196 -20.59 -11.05 -18.51
C LEU A 196 -20.85 -12.33 -17.72
N PRO A 197 -20.55 -12.38 -16.40
CA PRO A 197 -20.81 -13.55 -15.57
C PRO A 197 -22.25 -14.07 -15.60
N ILE A 198 -23.22 -13.19 -15.87
CA ILE A 198 -24.65 -13.55 -15.99
C ILE A 198 -24.96 -14.41 -17.22
N ALA A 199 -24.16 -14.32 -18.29
CA ALA A 199 -24.34 -15.16 -19.48
C ALA A 199 -24.22 -16.64 -19.11
N ARG A 200 -23.26 -16.97 -18.23
CA ARG A 200 -23.08 -18.32 -17.69
C ARG A 200 -24.29 -18.81 -16.88
N GLU A 201 -24.87 -17.94 -16.05
CA GLU A 201 -26.07 -18.28 -15.29
C GLU A 201 -27.26 -18.55 -16.23
N LEU A 202 -27.39 -17.77 -17.31
CA LEU A 202 -28.41 -17.95 -18.33
C LEU A 202 -28.20 -19.23 -19.16
N ASP A 203 -26.96 -19.59 -19.48
CA ASP A 203 -26.63 -20.85 -20.16
C ASP A 203 -26.96 -22.08 -19.30
N ILE A 204 -26.64 -22.02 -18.00
CA ILE A 204 -26.99 -23.08 -17.03
C ILE A 204 -28.51 -23.16 -16.87
N PHE A 205 -29.19 -22.01 -16.71
CA PHE A 205 -30.64 -21.94 -16.61
C PHE A 205 -31.33 -22.48 -17.87
N GLY A 206 -30.80 -22.12 -19.05
CA GLY A 206 -31.26 -22.57 -20.35
C GLY A 206 -30.83 -24.00 -20.71
N ARG A 207 -30.00 -24.62 -19.87
CA ARG A 207 -29.49 -25.99 -20.06
C ARG A 207 -28.84 -26.18 -21.43
N THR A 208 -28.07 -25.19 -21.88
CA THR A 208 -27.46 -25.19 -23.21
C THR A 208 -26.32 -26.19 -23.30
N ASN A 209 -25.94 -26.60 -24.51
CA ASN A 209 -24.78 -27.47 -24.71
C ASN A 209 -23.52 -26.87 -24.09
N SER A 210 -23.33 -25.54 -24.24
CA SER A 210 -22.19 -24.83 -23.67
C SER A 210 -22.11 -24.95 -22.15
N ALA A 211 -23.23 -24.83 -21.42
CA ALA A 211 -23.25 -25.04 -19.98
C ALA A 211 -22.87 -26.48 -19.58
N PHE A 212 -23.39 -27.48 -20.29
CA PHE A 212 -23.08 -28.88 -20.00
C PHE A 212 -21.63 -29.24 -20.35
N ASP A 213 -21.08 -28.69 -21.42
CA ASP A 213 -19.68 -28.85 -21.80
C ASP A 213 -18.75 -28.15 -20.79
N GLU A 214 -19.11 -26.96 -20.33
CA GLU A 214 -18.39 -26.25 -19.27
C GLU A 214 -18.38 -27.07 -17.97
N ILE A 215 -19.53 -27.60 -17.54
CA ILE A 215 -19.64 -28.44 -16.34
C ILE A 215 -18.80 -29.72 -16.48
N LYS A 216 -18.83 -30.37 -17.64
CA LYS A 216 -17.96 -31.54 -17.92
C LYS A 216 -16.48 -31.17 -17.91
N SER A 217 -16.13 -29.95 -18.32
CA SER A 217 -14.74 -29.48 -18.31
C SER A 217 -14.16 -29.38 -16.90
N LEU A 218 -15.00 -29.18 -15.87
CA LEU A 218 -14.56 -29.17 -14.47
C LEU A 218 -13.98 -30.51 -14.03
N ALA A 219 -14.42 -31.62 -14.64
CA ALA A 219 -13.85 -32.95 -14.38
C ALA A 219 -12.41 -33.09 -14.91
N LYS A 220 -11.97 -32.23 -15.83
CA LYS A 220 -10.62 -32.30 -16.42
C LYS A 220 -9.54 -32.17 -15.35
N GLY A 221 -9.62 -31.15 -14.49
CA GLY A 221 -8.64 -30.94 -13.43
C GLY A 221 -8.61 -32.08 -12.41
N ILE A 222 -9.79 -32.61 -12.05
CA ILE A 222 -9.90 -33.78 -11.17
C ILE A 222 -9.27 -35.01 -11.83
N ARG A 223 -9.52 -35.22 -13.14
CA ARG A 223 -9.01 -36.37 -13.90
C ARG A 223 -7.50 -36.31 -14.09
N GLU A 224 -6.96 -35.13 -14.37
CA GLU A 224 -5.52 -34.92 -14.49
C GLU A 224 -4.82 -35.20 -13.15
N ALA A 225 -5.32 -34.64 -12.06
CA ALA A 225 -4.79 -34.89 -10.72
C ALA A 225 -4.92 -36.37 -10.30
N HIS A 226 -6.09 -36.99 -10.53
CA HIS A 226 -6.32 -38.40 -10.22
C HIS A 226 -5.36 -39.32 -10.98
N ASN A 227 -5.18 -39.10 -12.29
CA ASN A 227 -4.28 -39.91 -13.12
C ASN A 227 -2.81 -39.70 -12.77
N GLN A 228 -2.41 -38.46 -12.43
CA GLN A 228 -1.07 -38.16 -11.98
C GLN A 228 -0.76 -38.88 -10.66
N ILE A 229 -1.67 -38.77 -9.69
CA ILE A 229 -1.59 -39.46 -8.42
C ILE A 229 -1.49 -40.97 -8.63
N ASP A 230 -2.34 -41.58 -9.46
CA ASP A 230 -2.38 -43.03 -9.67
C ASP A 230 -1.15 -43.57 -10.42
N ARG A 231 -0.54 -42.78 -11.32
CA ARG A 231 0.54 -43.24 -12.21
C ARG A 231 1.95 -42.83 -11.79
N SER A 232 2.17 -41.56 -11.45
CA SER A 232 3.51 -41.05 -11.16
C SER A 232 3.80 -41.01 -9.68
N ASP A 233 2.81 -40.63 -8.86
CA ASP A 233 3.09 -40.24 -7.47
C ASP A 233 2.66 -41.34 -6.47
N ARG A 234 1.87 -42.34 -6.89
CA ARG A 234 1.28 -43.38 -6.03
C ARG A 234 2.30 -44.05 -5.11
N LYS A 235 3.44 -44.48 -5.67
CA LYS A 235 4.50 -45.16 -4.90
C LYS A 235 5.14 -44.28 -3.84
N ASP A 236 5.22 -42.96 -4.07
CA ASP A 236 5.83 -42.03 -3.13
C ASP A 236 4.80 -41.53 -2.10
N LEU A 237 3.54 -41.39 -2.49
CA LEU A 237 2.41 -41.03 -1.63
C LEU A 237 2.04 -42.15 -0.65
N ASP A 238 2.03 -43.41 -1.11
CA ASP A 238 1.75 -44.59 -0.26
C ASP A 238 2.83 -44.83 0.81
N ARG A 239 4.00 -44.17 0.73
CA ARG A 239 4.98 -44.15 1.82
C ARG A 239 4.54 -43.28 3.01
N ALA A 240 3.67 -42.30 2.77
CA ALA A 240 3.18 -41.36 3.78
C ALA A 240 1.77 -41.75 4.27
N VAL A 241 0.88 -42.12 3.36
CA VAL A 241 -0.53 -42.47 3.67
C VAL A 241 -1.13 -43.27 2.53
N SER A 242 -1.99 -44.26 2.84
CA SER A 242 -2.72 -44.98 1.80
C SER A 242 -3.71 -44.06 1.09
N ILE A 243 -3.61 -43.99 -0.23
CA ILE A 243 -4.46 -43.11 -1.06
C ILE A 243 -5.61 -43.84 -1.77
N ASP A 244 -5.72 -45.16 -1.59
CA ASP A 244 -6.72 -46.00 -2.29
C ASP A 244 -8.15 -45.52 -2.07
N SER A 245 -8.45 -45.11 -0.84
CA SER A 245 -9.79 -44.66 -0.48
C SER A 245 -10.14 -43.29 -1.09
N LEU A 246 -9.14 -42.46 -1.40
CA LEU A 246 -9.28 -41.19 -2.10
C LEU A 246 -9.41 -41.41 -3.61
N LEU A 247 -8.59 -42.29 -4.19
CA LEU A 247 -8.67 -42.67 -5.60
C LEU A 247 -10.05 -43.27 -5.91
N GLN A 248 -10.55 -44.19 -5.07
CA GLN A 248 -11.89 -44.74 -5.27
C GLN A 248 -13.00 -43.68 -5.20
N ALA A 249 -12.90 -42.75 -4.24
CA ALA A 249 -13.90 -41.69 -4.08
C ALA A 249 -13.87 -40.68 -5.25
N THR A 250 -12.69 -40.32 -5.74
CA THR A 250 -12.51 -39.39 -6.87
C THR A 250 -12.86 -40.04 -8.21
N GLN A 251 -12.59 -41.33 -8.40
CA GLN A 251 -13.03 -42.08 -9.58
C GLN A 251 -14.56 -42.14 -9.65
N ALA A 252 -15.24 -42.39 -8.52
CA ALA A 252 -16.71 -42.40 -8.49
C ALA A 252 -17.34 -41.03 -8.84
N VAL A 253 -16.63 -39.92 -8.59
CA VAL A 253 -17.02 -38.58 -9.04
C VAL A 253 -16.80 -38.44 -10.55
N LEU A 254 -15.64 -38.86 -11.06
CA LEU A 254 -15.30 -38.80 -12.49
C LEU A 254 -16.24 -39.64 -13.37
N ASP A 255 -16.69 -40.79 -12.87
CA ASP A 255 -17.67 -41.65 -13.55
C ASP A 255 -19.00 -40.92 -13.72
N ASP A 256 -19.52 -40.27 -12.67
CA ASP A 256 -20.77 -39.52 -12.74
C ASP A 256 -20.66 -38.31 -13.67
N PHE A 257 -19.51 -37.60 -13.67
CA PHE A 257 -19.28 -36.51 -14.62
C PHE A 257 -19.28 -36.99 -16.07
N THR A 258 -18.83 -38.22 -16.32
CA THR A 258 -18.81 -38.82 -17.66
C THR A 258 -20.22 -39.20 -18.14
N GLU A 259 -21.10 -39.60 -17.21
CA GLU A 259 -22.50 -39.92 -17.50
C GLU A 259 -23.42 -38.70 -17.63
N ILE A 260 -22.93 -37.48 -17.40
CA ILE A 260 -23.72 -36.26 -17.62
C ILE A 260 -24.16 -36.19 -19.09
N LYS A 261 -25.46 -36.21 -19.32
CA LYS A 261 -26.07 -36.00 -20.64
C LYS A 261 -26.85 -34.69 -20.63
N LEU A 262 -26.95 -34.06 -21.80
CA LEU A 262 -27.81 -32.88 -21.97
C LEU A 262 -29.25 -33.28 -21.67
N LEU A 263 -29.87 -32.60 -20.70
CA LEU A 263 -31.27 -32.82 -20.32
C LEU A 263 -32.05 -31.52 -20.51
N SER A 264 -32.95 -31.51 -21.50
CA SER A 264 -33.79 -30.34 -21.80
C SER A 264 -34.84 -30.03 -20.73
N ALA A 265 -35.18 -31.01 -19.88
CA ALA A 265 -36.09 -30.87 -18.74
C ALA A 265 -35.84 -31.97 -17.69
N GLY A 266 -36.41 -31.84 -16.49
CA GLY A 266 -36.28 -32.81 -15.39
C GLY A 266 -35.17 -32.49 -14.38
N GLU A 267 -34.94 -33.38 -13.42
CA GLU A 267 -33.89 -33.21 -12.39
C GLU A 267 -32.49 -33.35 -13.00
N LEU A 268 -31.57 -32.51 -12.53
CA LEU A 268 -30.17 -32.54 -12.96
C LEU A 268 -29.36 -33.44 -12.01
N PRO A 269 -28.40 -34.24 -12.52
CA PRO A 269 -27.67 -35.22 -11.71
C PRO A 269 -26.66 -34.61 -10.73
N PHE A 270 -26.64 -33.28 -10.58
CA PHE A 270 -25.63 -32.55 -9.80
C PHE A 270 -25.74 -32.80 -8.30
N HIS A 271 -26.91 -33.17 -7.79
CA HIS A 271 -27.08 -33.47 -6.36
C HIS A 271 -26.29 -34.71 -5.94
N ASP A 272 -26.31 -35.76 -6.76
CA ASP A 272 -25.58 -37.00 -6.45
C ASP A 272 -24.07 -36.82 -6.67
N ILE A 273 -23.68 -36.05 -7.68
CA ILE A 273 -22.29 -35.63 -7.87
C ILE A 273 -21.79 -34.83 -6.66
N ALA A 274 -22.56 -33.85 -6.19
CA ALA A 274 -22.21 -33.04 -5.03
C ALA A 274 -22.06 -33.88 -3.75
N LYS A 275 -22.93 -34.87 -3.53
CA LYS A 275 -22.78 -35.83 -2.42
C LYS A 275 -21.48 -36.61 -2.51
N LYS A 276 -21.13 -37.13 -3.69
CA LYS A 276 -19.88 -37.89 -3.87
C LYS A 276 -18.64 -37.00 -3.72
N ILE A 277 -18.70 -35.75 -4.17
CA ILE A 277 -17.65 -34.74 -3.91
C ILE A 277 -17.50 -34.51 -2.41
N ALA A 278 -18.61 -34.32 -1.67
CA ALA A 278 -18.59 -34.12 -0.22
C ALA A 278 -18.02 -35.32 0.56
N ILE A 279 -18.07 -36.52 -0.02
CA ILE A 279 -17.43 -37.73 0.53
C ILE A 279 -15.92 -37.75 0.20
N ALA A 280 -15.53 -37.29 -0.99
CA ALA A 280 -14.12 -37.23 -1.41
C ALA A 280 -13.34 -36.13 -0.69
N GLU A 281 -13.94 -34.97 -0.43
CA GLU A 281 -13.31 -33.80 0.19
C GLU A 281 -12.59 -34.09 1.53
N PRO A 282 -13.21 -34.73 2.54
CA PRO A 282 -12.54 -35.03 3.81
C PRO A 282 -11.37 -36.01 3.63
N LYS A 283 -11.46 -36.95 2.68
CA LYS A 283 -10.37 -37.89 2.36
C LYS A 283 -9.18 -37.16 1.73
N THR A 284 -9.44 -36.17 0.88
CA THR A 284 -8.39 -35.30 0.33
C THR A 284 -7.66 -34.54 1.44
N ARG A 285 -8.41 -33.96 2.40
CA ARG A 285 -7.82 -33.22 3.54
C ARG A 285 -7.02 -34.13 4.48
N GLU A 286 -7.45 -35.37 4.67
CA GLU A 286 -6.73 -36.37 5.45
C GLU A 286 -5.37 -36.69 4.81
N VAL A 287 -5.35 -36.94 3.50
CA VAL A 287 -4.13 -37.17 2.72
C VAL A 287 -3.22 -35.93 2.73
N GLU A 288 -3.77 -34.73 2.53
CA GLU A 288 -3.02 -33.46 2.59
C GLU A 288 -2.33 -33.27 3.94
N LYS A 289 -3.03 -33.55 5.04
CA LYS A 289 -2.48 -33.44 6.40
C LYS A 289 -1.36 -34.46 6.62
N ALA A 290 -1.55 -35.70 6.18
CA ALA A 290 -0.54 -36.74 6.30
C ALA A 290 0.71 -36.45 5.46
N LEU A 291 0.53 -35.94 4.23
CA LEU A 291 1.65 -35.52 3.38
C LEU A 291 2.39 -34.31 3.95
N SER A 292 1.67 -33.34 4.50
CA SER A 292 2.28 -32.19 5.17
C SER A 292 3.11 -32.61 6.39
N GLN A 293 2.65 -33.64 7.11
CA GLN A 293 3.39 -34.20 8.24
C GLN A 293 4.62 -35.00 7.75
N TYR A 294 4.44 -35.86 6.76
CA TYR A 294 5.55 -36.63 6.18
C TYR A 294 6.61 -35.73 5.54
N ALA A 295 6.21 -34.65 4.85
CA ALA A 295 7.13 -33.65 4.30
C ALA A 295 7.96 -32.99 5.41
N ARG A 296 7.34 -32.61 6.54
CA ARG A 296 8.06 -32.08 7.71
C ARG A 296 9.01 -33.11 8.32
N GLU A 297 8.61 -34.37 8.38
CA GLU A 297 9.44 -35.48 8.88
C GLU A 297 10.61 -35.81 7.93
N GLN A 298 10.43 -35.65 6.61
CA GLN A 298 11.49 -35.81 5.61
C GLN A 298 12.40 -34.60 5.53
N GLU A 299 11.88 -33.38 5.67
CA GLU A 299 12.68 -32.15 5.79
C GLU A 299 13.58 -32.23 7.04
N ALA A 300 13.04 -32.68 8.18
CA ALA A 300 13.82 -32.93 9.39
C ALA A 300 14.89 -34.03 9.23
N ARG A 301 14.69 -35.01 8.33
CA ARG A 301 15.69 -36.05 7.97
C ARG A 301 16.67 -35.58 6.89
N HIS A 302 16.29 -34.64 6.04
CA HIS A 302 17.13 -34.05 5.01
C HIS A 302 18.02 -32.92 5.53
N GLU A 303 17.67 -32.31 6.67
CA GLU A 303 18.55 -31.41 7.43
C GLU A 303 19.82 -32.13 7.95
N GLU A 304 19.83 -33.47 8.06
CA GLU A 304 21.04 -34.25 8.37
C GLU A 304 21.96 -34.50 7.14
N ASN A 305 21.46 -34.40 5.91
CA ASN A 305 22.23 -34.67 4.69
C ASN A 305 22.12 -33.49 3.71
N GLY A 306 22.97 -32.48 3.96
CA GLY A 306 22.98 -31.24 3.21
C GLY A 306 23.21 -31.39 1.71
N SER A 307 22.73 -30.39 0.98
CA SER A 307 22.94 -30.05 -0.45
C SER A 307 21.88 -30.57 -1.44
N GLN A 308 21.00 -29.68 -1.93
CA GLN A 308 20.88 -29.34 -3.38
C GLN A 308 19.75 -28.33 -3.71
N ARG A 309 20.11 -27.32 -4.51
CA ARG A 309 19.34 -26.56 -5.53
C ARG A 309 17.81 -26.43 -5.35
N TYR A 310 17.40 -25.22 -4.95
CA TYR A 310 16.01 -24.72 -4.90
C TYR A 310 15.25 -24.86 -6.24
N GLN A 311 14.31 -25.81 -6.34
CA GLN A 311 13.32 -25.88 -7.41
C GLN A 311 12.02 -25.15 -7.03
N GLU A 312 11.26 -24.66 -8.02
CA GLU A 312 9.93 -24.08 -7.86
C GLU A 312 8.96 -25.10 -7.20
N THR A 313 8.39 -24.76 -6.05
CA THR A 313 7.46 -25.65 -5.32
C THR A 313 5.99 -25.28 -5.60
N PRO A 314 5.06 -26.27 -5.61
CA PRO A 314 3.61 -26.02 -5.75
C PRO A 314 3.05 -24.99 -4.77
N PHE A 315 3.62 -24.90 -3.57
CA PHE A 315 3.24 -23.90 -2.56
C PHE A 315 3.50 -22.46 -3.02
N ARG A 316 4.59 -22.19 -3.75
CA ARG A 316 4.86 -20.84 -4.29
C ARG A 316 3.87 -20.44 -5.37
N ASN A 317 3.48 -21.39 -6.23
CA ASN A 317 2.47 -21.16 -7.25
C ASN A 317 1.11 -20.83 -6.61
N LEU A 318 0.76 -21.52 -5.51
CA LEU A 318 -0.42 -21.18 -4.72
C LEU A 318 -0.37 -19.74 -4.20
N LEU A 319 0.75 -19.30 -3.60
CA LEU A 319 0.88 -17.92 -3.11
C LEU A 319 0.76 -16.87 -4.22
N HIS A 320 1.31 -17.16 -5.40
CA HIS A 320 1.16 -16.29 -6.58
C HIS A 320 -0.30 -16.16 -7.02
N VAL A 321 -1.04 -17.26 -7.04
CA VAL A 321 -2.48 -17.27 -7.36
C VAL A 321 -3.27 -16.51 -6.30
N LEU A 322 -2.99 -16.76 -5.00
CA LEU A 322 -3.65 -16.06 -3.89
C LEU A 322 -3.46 -14.54 -3.98
N LEU A 323 -2.24 -14.07 -4.26
CA LEU A 323 -1.96 -12.66 -4.47
C LEU A 323 -2.67 -12.07 -5.70
N THR A 324 -2.79 -12.85 -6.78
CA THR A 324 -3.48 -12.42 -8.01
C THR A 324 -4.98 -12.19 -7.78
N VAL A 325 -5.62 -13.00 -6.93
CA VAL A 325 -7.05 -12.88 -6.61
C VAL A 325 -7.34 -12.07 -5.35
N ALA A 326 -6.30 -11.62 -4.63
CA ALA A 326 -6.43 -10.96 -3.33
C ALA A 326 -7.29 -9.69 -3.39
N THR A 327 -7.25 -8.96 -4.50
CA THR A 327 -7.96 -7.69 -4.68
C THR A 327 -9.42 -7.86 -5.15
N LEU A 328 -9.87 -9.08 -5.45
CA LEU A 328 -11.20 -9.36 -5.99
C LEU A 328 -12.26 -9.43 -4.88
N PRO A 329 -13.24 -8.49 -4.81
CA PRO A 329 -14.16 -8.38 -3.67
C PRO A 329 -14.99 -9.62 -3.36
N ARG A 330 -15.44 -10.34 -4.40
CA ARG A 330 -16.33 -11.50 -4.29
C ARG A 330 -15.58 -12.84 -4.28
N HIS A 331 -14.24 -12.84 -4.39
CA HIS A 331 -13.47 -14.06 -4.41
C HIS A 331 -13.28 -14.62 -2.98
N PRO A 332 -13.52 -15.93 -2.73
CA PRO A 332 -13.43 -16.49 -1.38
C PRO A 332 -12.01 -16.47 -0.81
N PHE A 333 -10.98 -16.43 -1.68
CA PHE A 333 -9.57 -16.34 -1.31
C PHE A 333 -8.99 -14.93 -1.48
N ASN A 334 -9.82 -13.89 -1.30
CA ASN A 334 -9.36 -12.50 -1.37
C ASN A 334 -8.46 -12.12 -0.17
N ALA A 335 -8.08 -10.84 -0.06
CA ALA A 335 -7.16 -10.36 0.98
C ALA A 335 -7.65 -10.60 2.41
N ASP A 336 -8.96 -10.73 2.68
CA ASP A 336 -9.45 -11.08 4.01
C ASP A 336 -9.14 -12.55 4.37
N PHE A 337 -9.10 -13.46 3.38
CA PHE A 337 -8.62 -14.83 3.59
C PHE A 337 -7.13 -14.84 3.91
N LEU A 338 -6.34 -14.10 3.13
CA LEU A 338 -4.89 -13.94 3.34
C LEU A 338 -4.60 -13.37 4.74
N ASP A 339 -5.29 -12.29 5.12
CA ASP A 339 -5.15 -11.62 6.42
C ASP A 339 -5.45 -12.57 7.58
N LYS A 340 -6.57 -13.30 7.51
CA LYS A 340 -6.92 -14.33 8.52
C LYS A 340 -5.86 -15.43 8.62
N GLY A 341 -5.27 -15.84 7.50
CA GLY A 341 -4.22 -16.86 7.46
C GLY A 341 -2.91 -16.38 8.08
N LEU A 342 -2.47 -15.17 7.72
CA LEU A 342 -1.23 -14.59 8.21
C LEU A 342 -1.29 -14.27 9.71
N ARG A 343 -2.39 -13.71 10.20
CA ARG A 343 -2.57 -13.38 11.64
C ARG A 343 -2.53 -14.57 12.58
N ARG A 344 -2.88 -15.77 12.09
CA ARG A 344 -2.82 -17.00 12.91
C ARG A 344 -1.38 -17.43 13.22
N ASN A 345 -0.43 -16.93 12.47
CA ASN A 345 0.98 -17.23 12.63
C ASN A 345 1.65 -16.10 13.40
N SER A 346 2.50 -16.45 14.36
CA SER A 346 3.39 -15.48 15.00
C SER A 346 4.29 -14.81 13.96
N MET A 347 4.87 -13.65 14.28
CA MET A 347 5.84 -12.94 13.45
C MET A 347 6.92 -13.90 12.95
N LEU A 348 7.51 -14.70 13.84
CA LEU A 348 8.50 -15.72 13.52
C LEU A 348 8.01 -16.73 12.48
N ALA A 349 6.82 -17.29 12.72
CA ALA A 349 6.25 -18.32 11.86
C ALA A 349 5.92 -17.77 10.48
N ARG A 350 5.36 -16.55 10.41
CA ARG A 350 5.17 -15.85 9.12
C ARG A 350 6.51 -15.58 8.45
N ASP A 351 7.49 -15.06 9.17
CA ASP A 351 8.75 -14.67 8.56
C ASP A 351 9.48 -15.84 7.90
N ALA A 352 9.39 -17.04 8.48
CA ALA A 352 10.00 -18.25 7.96
C ALA A 352 9.52 -18.61 6.53
N TRP A 353 8.25 -18.36 6.17
CA TRP A 353 7.71 -18.76 4.87
C TRP A 353 7.13 -17.60 4.04
N TRP A 354 6.49 -16.62 4.66
CA TRP A 354 5.85 -15.48 3.97
C TRP A 354 6.87 -14.40 3.63
N SER A 355 7.64 -13.92 4.61
CA SER A 355 8.62 -12.86 4.37
C SER A 355 9.79 -13.33 3.50
N THR A 356 10.22 -14.58 3.67
CA THR A 356 11.23 -15.23 2.80
C THR A 356 10.68 -15.49 1.39
N TYR A 357 9.39 -15.79 1.23
CA TYR A 357 8.72 -15.85 -0.07
C TYR A 357 8.70 -14.48 -0.74
N LEU A 358 8.21 -13.44 -0.06
CA LEU A 358 8.14 -12.07 -0.58
C LEU A 358 9.50 -11.58 -1.06
N HIS A 359 10.55 -11.88 -0.29
CA HIS A 359 11.92 -11.56 -0.66
C HIS A 359 12.29 -12.12 -2.04
N ARG A 360 11.99 -13.40 -2.27
CA ARG A 360 12.36 -14.12 -3.49
C ARG A 360 11.42 -13.82 -4.66
N ALA A 361 10.17 -13.47 -4.38
CA ALA A 361 9.17 -13.12 -5.40
C ALA A 361 9.42 -11.72 -6.01
N TRP A 362 9.98 -10.80 -5.22
CA TRP A 362 10.30 -9.45 -5.67
C TRP A 362 11.35 -9.43 -6.79
N LYS A 363 11.13 -8.59 -7.80
CA LYS A 363 11.88 -8.54 -9.08
C LYS A 363 11.84 -9.84 -9.90
N GLY A 364 10.92 -10.75 -9.57
CA GLY A 364 10.64 -11.95 -10.36
C GLY A 364 9.56 -11.75 -11.43
N GLN A 365 9.10 -10.51 -11.65
CA GLN A 365 7.91 -10.19 -12.48
C GLN A 365 6.64 -10.94 -12.00
N SER A 366 6.53 -11.08 -10.68
CA SER A 366 5.49 -11.86 -10.01
C SER A 366 4.22 -11.04 -9.75
N SER A 367 3.23 -11.66 -9.11
CA SER A 367 2.06 -10.97 -8.55
C SER A 367 2.42 -9.91 -7.51
N VAL A 368 3.58 -10.02 -6.84
CA VAL A 368 4.06 -9.00 -5.90
C VAL A 368 4.41 -7.71 -6.65
N ASP A 369 5.24 -7.83 -7.69
CA ASP A 369 5.66 -6.69 -8.53
C ASP A 369 4.44 -6.00 -9.15
N ARG A 370 3.56 -6.78 -9.78
CA ARG A 370 2.34 -6.25 -10.43
C ARG A 370 1.46 -5.46 -9.46
N LEU A 371 1.28 -5.92 -8.23
CA LEU A 371 0.42 -5.24 -7.26
C LEU A 371 1.05 -3.93 -6.77
N VAL A 372 2.35 -3.95 -6.47
CA VAL A 372 3.10 -2.77 -6.02
C VAL A 372 3.15 -1.72 -7.12
N ASP A 373 3.46 -2.12 -8.36
CA ASP A 373 3.55 -1.22 -9.51
C ASP A 373 2.18 -0.62 -9.85
N TRP A 374 1.13 -1.45 -9.87
CA TRP A 374 -0.24 -0.99 -10.10
C TRP A 374 -0.66 0.05 -9.06
N ALA A 375 -0.49 -0.24 -7.77
CA ALA A 375 -0.87 0.67 -6.70
C ALA A 375 -0.03 1.96 -6.68
N SER A 376 1.26 1.87 -7.05
CA SER A 376 2.13 3.05 -7.17
C SER A 376 1.70 4.00 -8.30
N GLY A 377 1.12 3.45 -9.38
CA GLY A 377 0.61 4.23 -10.52
C GLY A 377 -0.80 4.80 -10.36
N ILE A 378 -1.51 4.48 -9.27
CA ILE A 378 -2.88 4.98 -9.04
C ILE A 378 -2.86 6.47 -8.71
N SER A 379 -3.60 7.25 -9.50
CA SER A 379 -3.86 8.66 -9.24
C SER A 379 -5.08 8.85 -8.31
N PRO A 380 -5.11 9.90 -7.47
CA PRO A 380 -6.19 10.13 -6.51
C PRO A 380 -7.55 10.39 -7.20
N GLU A 381 -7.57 10.86 -8.43
CA GLU A 381 -8.77 11.18 -9.20
C GLU A 381 -9.48 9.93 -9.76
N ILE A 382 -8.81 8.77 -9.77
CA ILE A 382 -9.39 7.52 -10.28
C ILE A 382 -10.42 7.00 -9.27
N ALA A 383 -11.69 6.93 -9.68
CA ALA A 383 -12.72 6.30 -8.86
C ALA A 383 -12.45 4.79 -8.74
N LEU A 384 -12.28 4.32 -7.50
CA LEU A 384 -12.10 2.90 -7.18
C LEU A 384 -13.15 2.48 -6.16
N ASP A 385 -13.59 1.24 -6.25
CA ASP A 385 -14.50 0.65 -5.26
C ASP A 385 -13.79 0.53 -3.90
N ASP A 386 -14.41 1.04 -2.83
CA ASP A 386 -13.86 1.07 -1.47
C ASP A 386 -13.40 -0.31 -0.98
N ARG A 387 -14.10 -1.37 -1.40
CA ARG A 387 -13.74 -2.74 -1.03
C ARG A 387 -12.48 -3.19 -1.75
N VAL A 388 -12.30 -2.84 -3.02
CA VAL A 388 -11.05 -3.12 -3.76
C VAL A 388 -9.88 -2.39 -3.12
N VAL A 389 -10.05 -1.12 -2.76
CA VAL A 389 -9.02 -0.31 -2.09
C VAL A 389 -8.59 -0.97 -0.78
N LEU A 390 -9.54 -1.39 0.06
CA LEU A 390 -9.24 -2.02 1.34
C LEU A 390 -8.57 -3.39 1.19
N LEU A 391 -9.01 -4.20 0.23
CA LEU A 391 -8.39 -5.51 -0.04
C LEU A 391 -6.95 -5.32 -0.53
N CYS A 392 -6.73 -4.42 -1.49
CA CYS A 392 -5.39 -4.11 -1.97
C CYS A 392 -4.49 -3.54 -0.87
N ALA A 393 -4.99 -2.59 -0.07
CA ALA A 393 -4.25 -2.02 1.04
C ALA A 393 -3.89 -3.09 2.09
N THR A 394 -4.79 -4.03 2.35
CA THR A 394 -4.52 -5.16 3.27
C THR A 394 -3.43 -6.06 2.72
N THR A 395 -3.47 -6.41 1.44
CA THR A 395 -2.43 -7.24 0.82
C THR A 395 -1.07 -6.54 0.82
N LEU A 396 -1.01 -5.26 0.45
CA LEU A 396 0.23 -4.47 0.49
C LEU A 396 0.75 -4.30 1.92
N ALA A 397 -0.13 -4.13 2.92
CA ALA A 397 0.29 -4.05 4.32
C ALA A 397 0.94 -5.35 4.82
N TRP A 398 0.50 -6.51 4.34
CA TRP A 398 1.19 -7.77 4.59
C TRP A 398 2.52 -7.92 3.87
N MET A 399 2.80 -7.12 2.83
CA MET A 399 4.14 -7.07 2.22
C MET A 399 5.15 -6.32 3.09
N LEU A 400 4.69 -5.54 4.08
CA LEU A 400 5.55 -4.77 4.99
C LEU A 400 6.33 -5.65 5.98
N THR A 401 6.01 -6.95 6.06
CA THR A 401 6.79 -7.93 6.84
C THR A 401 8.15 -8.21 6.22
N ALA A 402 8.34 -7.91 4.92
CA ALA A 402 9.52 -8.27 4.16
C ALA A 402 10.80 -7.67 4.76
N SER A 403 11.85 -8.49 4.88
CA SER A 403 13.20 -8.01 5.17
C SER A 403 13.84 -7.31 3.96
N ASN A 404 13.33 -7.57 2.75
CA ASN A 404 13.79 -6.88 1.55
C ASN A 404 13.32 -5.43 1.55
N ARG A 405 14.24 -4.51 1.83
CA ARG A 405 13.94 -3.09 1.93
C ARG A 405 13.40 -2.50 0.63
N PHE A 406 13.85 -2.98 -0.54
CA PHE A 406 13.33 -2.52 -1.84
C PHE A 406 11.83 -2.78 -2.01
N LEU A 407 11.36 -3.95 -1.54
CA LEU A 407 9.94 -4.29 -1.56
C LEU A 407 9.19 -3.51 -0.47
N ARG A 408 9.67 -3.54 0.78
CA ARG A 408 8.98 -2.93 1.92
C ARG A 408 8.77 -1.42 1.71
N ASP A 409 9.79 -0.72 1.25
CA ASP A 409 9.72 0.73 1.08
C ASP A 409 8.86 1.10 -0.14
N ARG A 410 8.95 0.35 -1.26
CA ARG A 410 8.03 0.55 -2.41
C ARG A 410 6.59 0.20 -2.07
N ALA A 411 6.34 -0.87 -1.32
CA ALA A 411 5.01 -1.20 -0.83
C ALA A 411 4.44 -0.10 0.09
N THR A 412 5.29 0.54 0.89
CA THR A 412 4.93 1.70 1.71
C THR A 412 4.50 2.88 0.82
N LYS A 413 5.27 3.25 -0.21
CA LYS A 413 4.88 4.31 -1.15
C LYS A 413 3.63 3.95 -1.96
N ALA A 414 3.52 2.69 -2.39
CA ALA A 414 2.36 2.18 -3.13
C ALA A 414 1.07 2.28 -2.30
N LEU A 415 1.14 1.98 -0.99
CA LEU A 415 0.04 2.22 -0.06
C LEU A 415 -0.32 3.70 0.04
N VAL A 416 0.67 4.59 0.12
CA VAL A 416 0.43 6.04 0.12
C VAL A 416 -0.24 6.49 -1.18
N CYS A 417 0.21 6.04 -2.35
CA CYS A 417 -0.42 6.33 -3.64
C CYS A 417 -1.88 5.85 -3.69
N LEU A 418 -2.11 4.58 -3.31
CA LEU A 418 -3.44 3.96 -3.30
C LEU A 418 -4.43 4.69 -2.37
N LEU A 419 -3.96 5.16 -1.21
CA LEU A 419 -4.81 5.75 -0.17
C LEU A 419 -4.91 7.28 -0.25
N THR A 420 -4.03 7.94 -1.02
CA THR A 420 -4.16 9.38 -1.30
C THR A 420 -5.48 9.64 -2.02
N GLY A 421 -6.28 10.59 -1.49
CA GLY A 421 -7.64 10.87 -1.96
C GLY A 421 -8.72 9.90 -1.44
N ARG A 422 -8.36 8.92 -0.60
CA ARG A 422 -9.26 7.87 -0.09
C ARG A 422 -9.07 7.67 1.42
N ILE A 423 -9.07 8.78 2.17
CA ILE A 423 -8.57 8.85 3.56
C ILE A 423 -9.34 7.95 4.52
N LYS A 424 -10.65 7.77 4.34
CA LYS A 424 -11.46 6.84 5.15
C LYS A 424 -10.93 5.40 5.16
N ALA A 425 -10.25 4.97 4.10
CA ALA A 425 -9.63 3.65 4.05
C ALA A 425 -8.39 3.55 4.96
N VAL A 426 -7.74 4.68 5.29
CA VAL A 426 -6.61 4.75 6.24
C VAL A 426 -7.08 4.41 7.65
N GLU A 427 -8.23 4.93 8.10
CA GLU A 427 -8.79 4.59 9.42
C GLU A 427 -8.99 3.08 9.58
N ARG A 428 -9.56 2.44 8.54
CA ARG A 428 -9.78 1.00 8.51
C ARG A 428 -8.47 0.21 8.46
N LEU A 429 -7.44 0.74 7.78
CA LEU A 429 -6.13 0.10 7.74
C LEU A 429 -5.45 0.15 9.12
N VAL A 430 -5.50 1.31 9.79
CA VAL A 430 -4.98 1.48 11.16
C VAL A 430 -5.70 0.53 12.11
N ASP A 431 -7.03 0.51 12.11
CA ASP A 431 -7.83 -0.42 12.92
C ASP A 431 -7.57 -1.88 12.62
N ARG A 432 -7.23 -2.21 11.37
CA ARG A 432 -6.94 -3.59 11.00
C ARG A 432 -5.57 -4.00 11.53
N PHE A 433 -4.56 -3.14 11.46
CA PHE A 433 -3.16 -3.53 11.72
C PHE A 433 -2.59 -3.06 13.07
N PHE A 434 -3.36 -2.35 13.90
CA PHE A 434 -2.84 -1.81 15.17
C PHE A 434 -2.32 -2.88 16.15
N ASP A 435 -2.86 -4.10 16.08
CA ASP A 435 -2.60 -5.23 16.99
C ASP A 435 -1.69 -6.32 16.39
N VAL A 436 -1.15 -6.10 15.18
CA VAL A 436 -0.27 -7.07 14.53
C VAL A 436 1.05 -7.20 15.29
N ASP A 437 1.48 -8.43 15.52
CA ASP A 437 2.67 -8.76 16.34
C ASP A 437 4.03 -8.45 15.68
N ASP A 438 4.04 -7.76 14.53
CA ASP A 438 5.24 -7.39 13.79
C ASP A 438 5.44 -5.86 13.81
N PRO A 439 6.48 -5.37 14.52
CA PRO A 439 6.77 -3.94 14.59
C PRO A 439 7.05 -3.27 13.25
N TYR A 440 7.61 -3.97 12.24
CA TYR A 440 7.79 -3.40 10.91
C TYR A 440 6.45 -3.06 10.24
N VAL A 441 5.47 -3.96 10.38
CA VAL A 441 4.14 -3.74 9.79
C VAL A 441 3.47 -2.55 10.47
N ARG A 442 3.47 -2.53 11.82
CA ARG A 442 2.88 -1.41 12.57
C ARG A 442 3.56 -0.09 12.27
N GLU A 443 4.89 -0.02 12.32
CA GLU A 443 5.67 1.17 11.98
C GLU A 443 5.27 1.72 10.61
N ARG A 444 5.26 0.86 9.58
CA ARG A 444 4.96 1.28 8.20
C ARG A 444 3.50 1.64 7.98
N VAL A 445 2.54 1.01 8.67
CA VAL A 445 1.14 1.43 8.62
C VAL A 445 0.96 2.86 9.13
N TYR A 446 1.65 3.24 10.22
CA TYR A 446 1.63 4.63 10.69
C TYR A 446 2.42 5.57 9.78
N ALA A 447 3.53 5.11 9.17
CA ALA A 447 4.23 5.88 8.14
C ALA A 447 3.32 6.18 6.94
N VAL A 448 2.55 5.18 6.47
CA VAL A 448 1.56 5.33 5.40
C VAL A 448 0.47 6.32 5.82
N ALA A 449 -0.09 6.17 7.02
CA ALA A 449 -1.10 7.10 7.52
C ALA A 449 -0.56 8.54 7.51
N TYR A 450 0.68 8.74 7.98
CA TYR A 450 1.32 10.05 8.00
C TYR A 450 1.56 10.61 6.59
N GLY A 451 2.06 9.77 5.68
CA GLY A 451 2.23 10.10 4.26
C GLY A 451 0.94 10.58 3.61
N VAL A 452 -0.17 9.86 3.82
CA VAL A 452 -1.48 10.19 3.24
C VAL A 452 -2.03 11.50 3.80
N VAL A 453 -2.00 11.72 5.13
CA VAL A 453 -2.57 12.94 5.72
C VAL A 453 -1.75 14.20 5.41
N MET A 454 -0.43 14.08 5.23
CA MET A 454 0.40 15.21 4.77
C MET A 454 0.00 15.68 3.37
N ARG A 455 -0.49 14.75 2.53
CA ARG A 455 -0.91 14.99 1.15
C ARG A 455 -2.38 15.43 1.04
N SER A 456 -3.05 15.68 2.17
CA SER A 456 -4.42 16.18 2.23
C SER A 456 -4.50 17.51 2.98
N ASN A 457 -5.47 18.33 2.58
CA ASN A 457 -5.86 19.56 3.27
C ASN A 457 -7.31 19.46 3.80
N ASP A 458 -7.97 18.30 3.70
CA ASP A 458 -9.30 18.06 4.28
C ASP A 458 -9.19 17.90 5.80
N ARG A 459 -9.63 18.92 6.54
CA ARG A 459 -9.55 18.98 8.00
C ARG A 459 -10.38 17.89 8.67
N ALA A 460 -11.54 17.57 8.13
CA ALA A 460 -12.45 16.61 8.75
C ALA A 460 -11.91 15.18 8.60
N GLU A 461 -11.49 14.80 7.39
CA GLU A 461 -10.94 13.47 7.16
C GLU A 461 -9.58 13.27 7.83
N VAL A 462 -8.70 14.29 7.82
CA VAL A 462 -7.42 14.22 8.55
C VAL A 462 -7.64 14.17 10.06
N GLY A 463 -8.61 14.93 10.59
CA GLY A 463 -8.99 14.88 11.99
C GLY A 463 -9.48 13.49 12.44
N ALA A 464 -10.29 12.82 11.61
CA ALA A 464 -10.78 11.46 11.88
C ALA A 464 -9.63 10.45 11.99
N VAL A 465 -8.68 10.47 11.05
CA VAL A 465 -7.49 9.60 11.11
C VAL A 465 -6.63 9.92 12.33
N ALA A 466 -6.45 11.20 12.68
CA ALA A 466 -5.69 11.61 13.86
C ALA A 466 -6.31 11.11 15.16
N MET A 467 -7.63 11.24 15.33
CA MET A 467 -8.33 10.67 16.49
C MET A 467 -8.16 9.16 16.56
N ARG A 468 -8.28 8.47 15.41
CA ARG A 468 -8.10 7.03 15.37
C ARG A 468 -6.68 6.61 15.76
N VAL A 469 -5.65 7.32 15.28
CA VAL A 469 -4.26 7.06 15.65
C VAL A 469 -4.01 7.36 17.14
N TYR A 470 -4.59 8.44 17.67
CA TYR A 470 -4.50 8.79 19.08
C TYR A 470 -5.07 7.67 19.97
N GLU A 471 -6.28 7.20 19.67
CA GLU A 471 -6.95 6.10 20.37
C GLU A 471 -6.12 4.81 20.38
N ARG A 472 -5.46 4.47 19.25
CA ARG A 472 -4.73 3.21 19.09
C ARG A 472 -3.30 3.24 19.62
N VAL A 473 -2.71 4.43 19.80
CA VAL A 473 -1.28 4.57 20.14
C VAL A 473 -1.06 5.29 21.47
N PHE A 474 -1.79 6.37 21.75
CA PHE A 474 -1.43 7.30 22.83
C PHE A 474 -2.46 7.39 23.96
N ALA A 475 -3.73 7.08 23.71
CA ALA A 475 -4.81 7.27 24.69
C ALA A 475 -4.62 6.48 26.01
N GLU A 476 -3.94 5.34 25.97
CA GLU A 476 -3.62 4.54 27.18
C GLU A 476 -2.41 5.09 27.97
N GLY A 477 -1.71 6.11 27.45
CA GLY A 477 -0.53 6.71 28.08
C GLY A 477 0.76 5.88 27.98
N SER A 478 0.71 4.66 27.43
CA SER A 478 1.87 3.77 27.27
C SER A 478 2.07 3.37 25.80
N PRO A 479 2.48 4.29 24.91
CA PRO A 479 2.67 3.99 23.50
C PRO A 479 3.75 2.91 23.29
N PRO A 480 3.63 2.05 22.25
CA PRO A 480 4.60 0.98 21.96
C PRO A 480 6.03 1.52 21.93
N ALA A 481 6.97 0.85 22.59
CA ALA A 481 8.38 1.21 22.61
C ALA A 481 9.02 0.94 21.24
N HIS A 482 8.75 1.82 20.28
CA HIS A 482 9.31 1.77 18.95
C HIS A 482 9.41 3.20 18.39
N ILE A 483 10.64 3.70 18.25
CA ILE A 483 10.90 5.13 18.12
C ILE A 483 10.28 5.76 16.85
N LEU A 484 10.35 5.06 15.70
CA LEU A 484 9.79 5.55 14.43
C LEU A 484 8.25 5.45 14.38
N LEU A 485 7.67 4.40 14.95
CA LEU A 485 6.21 4.24 15.05
C LEU A 485 5.59 5.43 15.79
N ARG A 486 6.18 5.82 16.93
CA ARG A 486 5.74 6.97 17.73
C ARG A 486 5.84 8.27 16.95
N ASP A 487 6.92 8.46 16.19
CA ASP A 487 7.14 9.64 15.35
C ASP A 487 6.10 9.76 14.24
N TYR A 488 5.86 8.71 13.48
CA TYR A 488 4.83 8.71 12.44
C TYR A 488 3.42 8.90 13.01
N ALA A 489 3.09 8.20 14.11
CA ALA A 489 1.80 8.32 14.76
C ALA A 489 1.56 9.74 15.31
N ARG A 490 2.56 10.33 15.98
CA ARG A 490 2.53 11.73 16.40
C ARG A 490 2.38 12.68 15.21
N GLY A 491 3.11 12.43 14.13
CA GLY A 491 3.07 13.24 12.91
C GLY A 491 1.65 13.39 12.35
N VAL A 492 0.88 12.30 12.33
CA VAL A 492 -0.54 12.33 11.92
C VAL A 492 -1.34 13.33 12.75
N ILE A 493 -1.16 13.30 14.08
CA ILE A 493 -1.89 14.16 15.01
C ILE A 493 -1.42 15.62 14.89
N GLU A 494 -0.12 15.87 14.83
CA GLU A 494 0.45 17.23 14.65
C GLU A 494 -0.02 17.84 13.31
N ARG A 495 -0.17 17.03 12.25
CA ARG A 495 -0.73 17.47 10.96
C ARG A 495 -2.19 17.91 11.09
N ALA A 496 -3.02 17.12 11.77
CA ALA A 496 -4.42 17.47 12.01
C ALA A 496 -4.56 18.79 12.79
N ARG A 497 -3.69 18.99 13.80
CA ARG A 497 -3.63 20.23 14.58
C ARG A 497 -3.20 21.43 13.75
N TYR A 498 -2.19 21.26 12.90
CA TYR A 498 -1.74 22.32 12.00
C TYR A 498 -2.86 22.78 11.05
N LEU A 499 -3.66 21.85 10.54
CA LEU A 499 -4.80 22.16 9.69
C LEU A 499 -5.99 22.79 10.46
N GLY A 500 -5.95 22.84 11.78
CA GLY A 500 -7.04 23.32 12.63
C GLY A 500 -8.24 22.37 12.64
N SER A 501 -7.98 21.06 12.63
CA SER A 501 -9.02 20.03 12.74
C SER A 501 -9.57 19.95 14.16
N GLU A 502 -10.87 19.69 14.32
CA GLU A 502 -11.50 19.50 15.63
C GLU A 502 -11.16 18.10 16.16
N ILE A 503 -10.16 18.01 17.04
CA ILE A 503 -9.72 16.76 17.67
C ILE A 503 -9.57 16.97 19.19
N ASP A 504 -9.88 15.93 19.96
CA ASP A 504 -9.75 15.91 21.42
C ASP A 504 -8.57 15.01 21.81
N VAL A 505 -7.39 15.62 22.03
CA VAL A 505 -6.13 14.91 22.29
C VAL A 505 -5.36 15.57 23.42
N ASP A 506 -4.79 14.76 24.31
CA ASP A 506 -3.82 15.24 25.30
C ASP A 506 -2.43 15.39 24.67
N GLU A 507 -1.94 16.63 24.62
CA GLU A 507 -0.62 16.95 24.05
C GLU A 507 0.54 16.28 24.79
N GLN A 508 0.40 16.05 26.09
CA GLN A 508 1.46 15.47 26.92
C GLN A 508 1.67 14.00 26.60
N LEU A 509 0.62 13.31 26.12
CA LEU A 509 0.70 11.89 25.77
C LEU A 509 1.31 11.64 24.39
N ILE A 510 1.28 12.63 23.49
CA ILE A 510 1.75 12.47 22.09
C ILE A 510 3.17 12.98 21.86
N ARG A 511 3.83 13.58 22.85
CA ARG A 511 5.19 14.13 22.75
C ARG A 511 6.12 13.46 23.77
N PRO A 512 7.39 13.22 23.42
CA PRO A 512 8.37 12.65 24.37
C PRO A 512 8.67 13.61 25.53
N PRO A 513 9.16 13.10 26.68
CA PRO A 513 9.40 11.68 26.96
C PRO A 513 8.11 10.89 27.22
N TYR A 514 8.07 9.63 26.81
CA TYR A 514 6.97 8.71 27.09
C TYR A 514 7.28 7.82 28.30
N THR A 515 6.31 7.03 28.77
CA THR A 515 6.46 6.19 29.98
C THR A 515 6.79 4.73 29.67
N SER A 516 7.70 4.44 28.72
CA SER A 516 8.08 3.05 28.46
C SER A 516 8.75 2.42 29.68
N THR A 517 8.66 1.08 29.80
CA THR A 517 9.38 0.35 30.84
C THR A 517 10.82 0.10 30.39
N TRP A 518 11.80 0.45 31.23
CA TRP A 518 13.21 0.13 30.96
C TRP A 518 13.43 -1.39 30.91
N PRO A 519 13.98 -1.95 29.81
CA PRO A 519 14.13 -3.39 29.67
C PRO A 519 15.27 -3.94 30.55
N LYS A 520 15.22 -5.23 30.88
CA LYS A 520 16.38 -5.93 31.45
C LYS A 520 17.45 -6.06 30.35
N ILE A 521 18.59 -5.42 30.56
CA ILE A 521 19.72 -5.49 29.63
C ILE A 521 20.67 -6.58 30.14
N PRO A 522 20.95 -7.62 29.32
CA PRO A 522 21.88 -8.66 29.70
C PRO A 522 23.28 -8.13 30.05
N ASN A 523 23.89 -8.72 31.06
CA ASN A 523 25.28 -8.46 31.42
C ASN A 523 26.26 -9.22 30.49
N GLU A 524 27.57 -9.05 30.69
CA GLU A 524 28.59 -9.69 29.84
C GLU A 524 28.60 -11.24 29.94
N GLU A 525 28.20 -11.81 31.07
CA GLU A 525 28.10 -13.27 31.28
C GLU A 525 26.85 -13.84 30.61
N GLU A 526 25.71 -13.16 30.72
CA GLU A 526 24.42 -13.55 30.15
C GLU A 526 24.44 -13.56 28.62
N ILE A 527 25.30 -12.75 27.99
CA ILE A 527 25.44 -12.74 26.52
C ILE A 527 26.42 -13.79 25.98
N GLN A 528 27.27 -14.41 26.82
CA GLN A 528 28.27 -15.38 26.37
C GLN A 528 27.71 -16.48 25.48
N PRO A 529 26.52 -17.07 25.76
CA PRO A 529 25.96 -18.10 24.89
C PRO A 529 25.69 -17.61 23.46
N TYR A 530 25.50 -16.31 23.23
CA TYR A 530 25.25 -15.74 21.90
C TYR A 530 26.52 -15.30 21.18
N LEU A 531 27.67 -15.31 21.87
CA LEU A 531 28.95 -14.97 21.28
C LEU A 531 29.51 -16.13 20.47
N ALA A 532 30.17 -15.79 19.37
CA ALA A 532 30.83 -16.77 18.50
C ALA A 532 32.16 -17.22 19.12
N ASP A 533 32.41 -18.53 19.13
CA ASP A 533 33.71 -19.11 19.44
C ASP A 533 34.58 -19.07 18.17
N TRP A 534 35.32 -17.98 18.00
CA TRP A 534 36.20 -17.77 16.84
C TRP A 534 37.51 -18.55 16.92
N ASP A 535 37.80 -19.20 18.05
CA ASP A 535 39.00 -20.04 18.26
C ASP A 535 38.77 -21.50 17.81
N ARG A 536 37.50 -21.91 17.60
CA ARG A 536 37.16 -23.18 16.95
C ARG A 536 37.59 -23.18 15.48
N ASP A 537 38.20 -24.28 15.03
CA ASP A 537 38.65 -24.41 13.66
C ASP A 537 37.48 -24.21 12.68
N VAL A 538 37.71 -23.47 11.60
CA VAL A 538 36.68 -23.06 10.64
C VAL A 538 36.03 -24.28 9.97
N GLN A 539 36.73 -25.42 9.96
CA GLN A 539 36.23 -26.71 9.47
C GLN A 539 35.28 -27.43 10.45
N ASP A 540 35.35 -27.13 11.75
CA ASP A 540 34.55 -27.78 12.80
C ASP A 540 33.21 -27.06 13.08
N ILE A 541 33.06 -25.82 12.61
CA ILE A 541 31.81 -25.06 12.71
C ILE A 541 30.92 -25.45 11.53
N GLY A 542 29.75 -26.02 11.83
CA GLY A 542 28.74 -26.33 10.83
C GLY A 542 28.47 -25.12 9.92
N GLU A 543 28.33 -25.38 8.62
CA GLU A 543 28.19 -24.33 7.59
C GLU A 543 27.08 -23.30 7.89
N LEU A 544 25.99 -23.73 8.52
CA LEU A 544 24.86 -22.89 8.89
C LEU A 544 25.09 -22.14 10.23
N ASP A 545 25.88 -22.67 11.16
CA ASP A 545 26.23 -21.99 12.42
C ASP A 545 27.03 -20.71 12.18
N ARG A 546 27.74 -20.62 11.04
CA ARG A 546 28.40 -19.38 10.63
C ARG A 546 27.42 -18.20 10.47
N THR A 547 26.16 -18.44 10.12
CA THR A 547 25.16 -17.37 9.98
C THR A 547 24.79 -16.72 11.31
N ARG A 548 24.77 -17.52 12.38
CA ARG A 548 24.62 -17.03 13.75
C ARG A 548 25.80 -16.13 14.14
N ASN A 549 27.03 -16.55 13.85
CA ASN A 549 28.23 -15.75 14.14
C ASN A 549 28.23 -14.41 13.38
N VAL A 550 27.65 -14.38 12.18
CA VAL A 550 27.49 -13.15 11.39
C VAL A 550 26.49 -12.17 12.03
N ILE A 551 25.52 -12.63 12.83
CA ILE A 551 24.65 -11.75 13.63
C ILE A 551 25.45 -11.09 14.76
N GLU A 552 26.23 -11.88 15.50
CA GLU A 552 27.14 -11.41 16.55
C GLU A 552 28.10 -10.36 16.00
N ALA A 553 28.88 -10.72 14.98
CA ALA A 553 29.84 -9.79 14.37
C ALA A 553 29.16 -8.52 13.86
N SER A 554 27.95 -8.60 13.28
CA SER A 554 27.17 -7.43 12.84
C SER A 554 26.95 -6.42 13.98
N VAL A 555 26.47 -6.90 15.13
CA VAL A 555 26.08 -6.06 16.28
C VAL A 555 27.30 -5.64 17.12
N MET A 556 28.34 -6.48 17.17
CA MET A 556 29.49 -6.28 18.06
C MET A 556 30.63 -5.50 17.39
N SER A 557 30.90 -5.67 16.09
CA SER A 557 32.12 -5.14 15.46
C SER A 557 31.98 -4.61 14.01
N LEU A 558 31.00 -5.08 13.23
CA LEU A 558 30.86 -4.74 11.81
C LEU A 558 29.90 -3.54 11.60
N ASP A 559 29.31 -3.43 10.40
CA ASP A 559 28.62 -2.22 9.94
C ASP A 559 27.44 -1.78 10.84
N PHE A 560 26.71 -2.72 11.46
CA PHE A 560 25.63 -2.34 12.36
C PHE A 560 26.17 -1.71 13.65
N ALA A 561 27.21 -2.32 14.26
CA ALA A 561 27.91 -1.72 15.39
C ALA A 561 28.45 -0.33 15.04
N ARG A 562 29.20 -0.25 13.94
CA ARG A 562 29.98 0.94 13.57
C ARG A 562 29.09 2.08 13.11
N TYR A 563 28.20 1.85 12.15
CA TYR A 563 27.46 2.91 11.47
C TYR A 563 26.01 3.08 11.94
N VAL A 564 25.41 2.07 12.59
CA VAL A 564 24.04 2.17 13.14
C VAL A 564 24.07 2.49 14.63
N ILE A 565 24.70 1.64 15.46
CA ILE A 565 24.88 1.93 16.90
C ILE A 565 25.87 3.09 17.09
N GLY A 566 26.77 3.30 16.14
CA GLY A 566 27.68 4.43 16.12
C GLY A 566 28.99 4.19 16.87
N THR A 567 29.45 2.94 17.05
CA THR A 567 30.67 2.64 17.82
C THR A 567 31.96 3.16 17.18
N ASN A 568 31.94 3.50 15.88
CA ASN A 568 33.07 4.13 15.18
C ASN A 568 33.07 5.68 15.30
N SER A 569 32.03 6.25 15.91
CA SER A 569 31.84 7.67 16.11
C SER A 569 31.58 7.93 17.59
N SER A 570 31.72 9.17 18.01
CA SER A 570 31.25 9.57 19.34
C SER A 570 30.02 10.46 19.28
N TYR A 571 29.43 10.67 18.09
CA TYR A 571 28.28 11.56 17.93
C TYR A 571 27.05 11.09 18.73
N PHE A 572 26.65 9.82 18.55
CA PHE A 572 25.49 9.26 19.26
C PHE A 572 25.71 9.23 20.77
N SER A 573 26.84 8.68 21.22
CA SER A 573 27.18 8.58 22.66
C SER A 573 27.48 9.93 23.31
N ARG A 574 27.72 11.00 22.54
CA ARG A 574 27.78 12.37 23.05
C ARG A 574 26.39 13.01 23.11
N SER A 575 25.49 12.67 22.21
CA SER A 575 24.15 13.29 22.16
C SER A 575 23.22 12.70 23.21
N TRP A 576 23.33 11.40 23.47
CA TRP A 576 22.65 10.73 24.58
C TRP A 576 23.58 10.64 25.78
N LEU A 577 23.16 11.25 26.89
CA LEU A 577 23.96 11.28 28.11
C LEU A 577 23.70 10.03 28.95
N SER A 578 24.67 9.62 29.76
CA SER A 578 24.45 8.57 30.77
C SER A 578 23.72 9.07 32.02
N VAL A 579 23.08 10.24 31.94
CA VAL A 579 22.35 10.91 33.03
C VAL A 579 20.87 10.67 32.79
N ARG A 580 20.15 10.26 33.82
CA ARG A 580 18.71 9.95 33.70
C ARG A 580 17.86 11.23 33.68
N LEU A 581 16.64 11.14 33.15
CA LEU A 581 15.70 12.28 33.10
C LEU A 581 15.21 12.70 34.50
N ASP A 582 15.20 11.81 35.48
CA ASP A 582 14.86 12.08 36.89
C ASP A 582 16.05 12.62 37.71
N GLU A 583 17.26 12.65 37.14
CA GLU A 583 18.45 13.28 37.71
C GLU A 583 18.57 14.75 37.28
N GLU A 584 19.39 15.53 38.00
CA GLU A 584 19.63 16.94 37.65
C GLU A 584 20.18 17.09 36.21
N PRO A 585 19.73 18.11 35.45
CA PRO A 585 20.23 18.36 34.10
C PRO A 585 21.75 18.56 34.07
N TRP A 586 22.43 17.81 33.19
CA TRP A 586 23.88 17.92 33.08
C TRP A 586 24.31 19.33 32.64
N CYS A 587 25.19 19.95 33.45
CA CYS A 587 25.79 21.25 33.17
C CYS A 587 27.31 21.14 33.04
N SER A 588 27.89 21.79 32.02
CA SER A 588 29.34 21.82 31.85
C SER A 588 30.01 22.52 33.03
N PRO A 589 31.27 22.19 33.38
CA PRO A 589 32.00 22.92 34.40
C PRO A 589 32.06 24.43 34.15
N ASP A 590 32.07 24.85 32.88
CA ASP A 590 32.09 26.24 32.47
C ASP A 590 30.76 26.94 32.77
N ALA A 591 29.63 26.33 32.40
CA ALA A 591 28.30 26.86 32.71
C ALA A 591 28.04 26.87 34.23
N ARG A 592 28.50 25.85 34.96
CA ARG A 592 28.46 25.81 36.42
C ARG A 592 29.29 26.95 37.03
N MET A 593 30.47 27.22 36.47
CA MET A 593 31.32 28.33 36.89
C MET A 593 30.63 29.67 36.62
N GLU A 594 30.08 29.90 35.42
CA GLU A 594 29.36 31.13 35.08
C GLU A 594 28.13 31.37 35.96
N ALA A 595 27.32 30.34 36.19
CA ALA A 595 26.16 30.41 37.07
C ALA A 595 26.57 30.76 38.50
N LEU A 596 27.68 30.21 38.99
CA LEU A 596 28.21 30.55 40.31
C LEU A 596 28.73 31.99 40.34
N LEU A 597 29.55 32.40 39.36
CA LEU A 597 30.09 33.76 39.24
C LEU A 597 28.99 34.82 39.14
N SER A 598 27.85 34.49 38.53
CA SER A 598 26.68 35.39 38.44
C SER A 598 26.05 35.72 39.80
N LYS A 599 26.27 34.87 40.81
CA LYS A 599 25.75 35.01 42.17
C LYS A 599 26.77 35.66 43.13
N LEU A 600 27.98 35.98 42.65
CA LEU A 600 29.02 36.62 43.46
C LEU A 600 28.94 38.14 43.39
N ASP A 601 29.45 38.80 44.42
CA ASP A 601 29.58 40.25 44.45
C ASP A 601 30.45 40.77 43.29
N VAL A 602 30.14 41.98 42.81
CA VAL A 602 30.81 42.63 41.68
C VAL A 602 32.34 42.70 41.87
N SER A 603 32.80 42.93 43.10
CA SER A 603 34.23 42.99 43.45
C SER A 603 34.94 41.63 43.28
N VAL A 604 34.27 40.54 43.65
CA VAL A 604 34.81 39.16 43.54
C VAL A 604 34.80 38.72 42.08
N ARG A 605 33.75 39.08 41.33
CA ARG A 605 33.65 38.82 39.89
C ARG A 605 34.72 39.55 39.09
N SER A 606 35.01 40.80 39.43
CA SER A 606 36.11 41.57 38.83
C SER A 606 37.46 40.89 39.05
N ALA A 607 37.70 40.36 40.26
CA ALA A 607 38.93 39.62 40.56
C ALA A 607 39.07 38.31 39.73
N TRP A 608 37.96 37.65 39.40
CA TRP A 608 37.95 36.51 38.50
C TRP A 608 38.27 36.88 37.04
N GLU A 609 37.70 37.96 36.52
CA GLU A 609 38.00 38.43 35.15
C GLU A 609 39.45 38.92 35.03
N GLU A 610 39.97 39.62 36.05
CA GLU A 610 41.39 40.00 36.14
C GLU A 610 42.29 38.76 36.08
N TYR A 611 41.94 37.70 36.82
CA TYR A 611 42.66 36.43 36.78
C TYR A 611 42.58 35.77 35.39
N LYS A 612 41.39 35.69 34.79
CA LYS A 612 41.16 35.06 33.49
C LYS A 612 41.94 35.75 32.39
N GLU A 613 41.95 37.08 32.39
CA GLU A 613 42.74 37.87 31.44
C GLU A 613 44.24 37.65 31.66
N ALA A 614 44.72 37.66 32.90
CA ALA A 614 46.13 37.40 33.21
C ALA A 614 46.57 35.98 32.82
N ASP A 615 45.74 34.95 33.06
CA ASP A 615 45.99 33.56 32.65
C ASP A 615 45.92 33.39 31.12
N TYR A 616 45.02 34.12 30.45
CA TYR A 616 44.95 34.15 28.99
C TYR A 616 46.21 34.77 28.37
N GLN A 617 46.65 35.94 28.88
CA GLN A 617 47.88 36.59 28.41
C GLN A 617 49.13 35.74 28.68
N ARG A 618 49.13 34.95 29.76
CA ARG A 618 50.18 33.96 30.04
C ARG A 618 50.19 32.82 29.01
N ARG A 619 49.03 32.28 28.65
CA ARG A 619 48.91 31.12 27.74
C ARG A 619 48.97 31.48 26.26
N LYS A 620 48.86 32.75 25.91
CA LYS A 620 48.86 33.23 24.53
C LYS A 620 50.23 32.92 23.87
N PRO A 621 50.28 32.07 22.83
CA PRO A 621 51.54 31.79 22.15
C PRO A 621 52.06 33.06 21.46
N ARG A 622 53.30 33.45 21.76
CA ARG A 622 53.97 34.59 21.09
C ARG A 622 54.56 34.11 19.77
N LEU A 623 53.97 34.56 18.67
CA LEU A 623 54.49 34.30 17.33
C LEU A 623 55.75 35.16 17.11
N ILE A 624 56.95 34.55 17.16
CA ILE A 624 58.18 35.22 16.74
C ILE A 624 58.46 34.81 15.29
N LEU A 625 58.43 35.77 14.37
CA LEU A 625 58.84 35.57 12.98
C LEU A 625 60.39 35.54 12.91
N PRO A 626 61.03 34.44 12.49
CA PRO A 626 62.46 34.46 12.23
C PRO A 626 62.72 35.20 10.91
N LYS A 627 63.73 36.07 10.90
CA LYS A 627 64.08 36.92 9.73
C LYS A 627 64.49 36.18 8.45
N ASN A 628 64.64 34.85 8.46
CA ASN A 628 65.08 34.07 7.30
C ASN A 628 64.22 32.80 7.08
N GLY A 629 63.00 32.99 6.57
CA GLY A 629 62.35 32.20 5.51
C GLY A 629 62.36 30.66 5.44
N ARG A 630 62.84 29.89 6.44
CA ARG A 630 62.71 28.42 6.40
C ARG A 630 62.39 27.84 7.80
N ASN A 631 61.24 27.16 7.85
CA ASN A 631 60.59 26.43 8.94
C ASN A 631 60.03 27.27 10.11
N LEU A 632 58.71 27.18 10.28
CA LEU A 632 57.99 27.53 11.51
C LEU A 632 58.30 26.45 12.56
N SER A 633 59.16 26.75 13.54
CA SER A 633 59.21 25.97 14.78
C SER A 633 58.51 26.72 15.90
N ILE A 634 57.61 26.03 16.59
CA ILE A 634 57.04 26.48 17.86
C ILE A 634 58.05 26.05 18.94
N ASN A 635 58.94 26.95 19.38
CA ASN A 635 59.76 26.69 20.56
C ASN A 635 58.98 27.09 21.82
N THR A 636 58.89 26.17 22.77
CA THR A 636 58.40 26.37 24.14
C THR A 636 59.56 26.31 25.13
N GLU A 637 60.68 26.96 24.82
CA GLU A 637 61.78 27.09 25.79
C GLU A 637 61.73 28.46 26.47
N ASP A 638 61.79 28.42 27.79
CA ASP A 638 61.70 29.53 28.72
C ASP A 638 62.83 30.55 28.51
N ASP A 639 62.46 31.82 28.35
CA ASP A 639 63.38 32.96 28.34
C ASP A 639 63.69 33.37 29.81
N PRO A 640 64.93 33.22 30.31
CA PRO A 640 65.25 33.39 31.74
C PRO A 640 65.18 34.84 32.25
N ASP A 641 65.07 35.84 31.36
CA ASP A 641 65.20 37.26 31.73
C ASP A 641 63.88 38.05 31.80
N THR A 642 62.73 37.37 31.94
CA THR A 642 61.47 38.05 32.28
C THR A 642 61.17 38.02 33.79
N PRO A 643 60.91 39.17 34.44
CA PRO A 643 60.64 39.21 35.87
C PRO A 643 59.33 38.46 36.21
N ASP A 644 59.44 37.40 37.00
CA ASP A 644 58.42 36.83 37.91
C ASP A 644 56.98 36.72 37.37
N SER A 645 56.81 36.28 36.12
CA SER A 645 55.47 36.14 35.48
C SER A 645 54.62 35.01 36.09
N GLU A 646 55.20 34.13 36.93
CA GLU A 646 54.47 33.08 37.64
C GLU A 646 53.61 33.62 38.80
N GLN A 647 54.04 34.71 39.45
CA GLN A 647 53.37 35.20 40.67
C GLN A 647 52.05 35.93 40.39
N THR A 648 51.91 36.61 39.25
CA THR A 648 50.78 37.53 38.99
C THR A 648 49.43 36.82 38.86
N PRO A 649 49.24 35.76 38.04
CA PRO A 649 47.97 35.02 37.98
C PRO A 649 47.67 34.26 39.29
N GLY A 650 48.70 33.73 39.95
CA GLY A 650 48.55 33.03 41.23
C GLY A 650 48.09 33.94 42.38
N LEU A 651 48.59 35.18 42.42
CA LEU A 651 48.14 36.22 43.37
C LEU A 651 46.70 36.66 43.08
N LEU A 652 46.35 36.87 41.81
CA LEU A 652 44.99 37.23 41.40
C LEU A 652 43.99 36.11 41.71
N PHE A 653 44.38 34.85 41.51
CA PHE A 653 43.57 33.70 41.91
C PHE A 653 43.40 33.59 43.44
N LYS A 654 44.45 33.86 44.24
CA LYS A 654 44.34 33.93 45.71
C LYS A 654 43.43 35.09 46.16
N LYS A 655 43.51 36.26 45.52
CA LYS A 655 42.63 37.42 45.75
C LYS A 655 41.18 37.06 45.47
N PHE A 656 40.91 36.38 44.35
CA PHE A 656 39.60 35.82 44.05
C PHE A 656 39.12 34.86 45.16
N LEU A 657 39.96 33.90 45.56
CA LEU A 657 39.61 32.93 46.61
C LEU A 657 39.37 33.56 47.99
N SER A 658 39.98 34.71 48.30
CA SER A 658 39.74 35.43 49.56
C SER A 658 38.39 36.14 49.65
N GLY A 659 37.74 36.39 48.50
CA GLY A 659 36.41 37.00 48.44
C GLY A 659 35.26 35.99 48.58
N LEU A 660 35.56 34.70 48.74
CA LEU A 660 34.56 33.62 48.74
C LEU A 660 34.29 33.09 50.16
N ASN A 661 33.04 32.73 50.42
CA ASN A 661 32.71 31.94 51.61
C ASN A 661 33.08 30.45 51.42
N LEU A 662 33.02 29.66 52.52
CA LEU A 662 33.41 28.25 52.53
C LEU A 662 32.60 27.39 51.53
N THR A 663 31.31 27.67 51.35
CA THR A 663 30.43 26.93 50.44
C THR A 663 30.80 27.22 48.99
N GLN A 664 30.93 28.50 48.63
CA GLN A 664 31.34 28.95 47.30
C GLN A 664 32.72 28.41 46.91
N ARG A 665 33.65 28.40 47.86
CA ARG A 665 35.01 27.88 47.65
C ARG A 665 35.02 26.37 47.38
N ARG A 666 34.25 25.59 48.15
CA ARG A 666 34.09 24.13 47.91
C ARG A 666 33.48 23.85 46.53
N GLU A 667 32.53 24.66 46.10
CA GLU A 667 31.88 24.51 44.80
C GLU A 667 32.84 24.85 43.65
N ILE A 668 33.63 25.92 43.78
CA ILE A 668 34.69 26.28 42.83
C ILE A 668 35.77 25.20 42.77
N ASP A 669 36.24 24.71 43.91
CA ASP A 669 37.23 23.64 43.97
C ASP A 669 36.70 22.37 43.30
N SER A 670 35.41 22.03 43.50
CA SER A 670 34.75 20.91 42.81
C SER A 670 34.71 21.11 41.28
N ILE A 671 34.37 22.31 40.81
CA ILE A 671 34.35 22.64 39.38
C ILE A 671 35.75 22.57 38.77
N LEU A 672 36.77 23.10 39.46
CA LEU A 672 38.17 23.07 39.01
C LEU A 672 38.71 21.64 39.00
N GLN A 673 38.41 20.83 40.02
CA GLN A 673 38.75 19.41 40.02
C GLN A 673 38.15 18.66 38.83
N LEU A 674 36.89 18.95 38.47
CA LEU A 674 36.27 18.39 37.27
C LEU A 674 36.97 18.85 35.99
N ARG A 675 37.37 20.13 35.89
CA ARG A 675 38.18 20.63 34.76
C ARG A 675 39.55 19.96 34.67
N HIS A 676 40.19 19.68 35.79
CA HIS A 676 41.51 19.03 35.84
C HIS A 676 41.45 17.51 35.59
N LYS A 677 40.30 16.86 35.85
CA LYS A 677 40.10 15.45 35.55
C LYS A 677 40.11 15.25 34.03
N LYS A 678 40.92 14.31 33.54
CA LYS A 678 40.94 13.93 32.12
C LYS A 678 39.53 13.51 31.68
N GLY A 679 38.92 14.30 30.79
CA GLY A 679 37.55 14.09 30.32
C GLY A 679 36.44 14.78 31.14
N GLY A 680 36.73 15.40 32.27
CA GLY A 680 35.72 15.96 33.18
C GLY A 680 35.05 17.26 32.73
N GLY A 681 35.56 17.89 31.67
CA GLY A 681 34.90 18.99 30.96
C GLY A 681 33.87 18.55 29.92
N TYR A 682 33.85 17.27 29.54
CA TYR A 682 32.97 16.75 28.50
C TYR A 682 31.69 16.15 29.09
N GLN A 683 30.62 16.19 28.31
CA GLN A 683 29.36 15.53 28.67
C GLN A 683 29.54 14.01 28.87
N PRO A 684 28.88 13.44 29.89
CA PRO A 684 28.95 12.01 30.20
C PRO A 684 28.29 11.22 29.07
N ARG A 685 28.97 10.18 28.60
CA ARG A 685 28.56 9.46 27.39
C ARG A 685 27.76 8.22 27.73
N LEU A 686 26.69 7.97 26.99
CA LEU A 686 25.96 6.71 27.09
C LEU A 686 26.86 5.53 26.70
N ASP A 687 26.83 4.45 27.49
CA ASP A 687 27.56 3.21 27.18
C ASP A 687 26.89 2.48 26.00
N LEU A 688 27.56 2.47 24.85
CA LEU A 688 27.06 1.79 23.65
C LEU A 688 27.08 0.27 23.79
N LYS A 689 27.93 -0.30 24.67
CA LYS A 689 27.96 -1.77 24.87
C LYS A 689 26.63 -2.28 25.41
N MET A 690 25.94 -1.46 26.20
CA MET A 690 24.59 -1.75 26.68
C MET A 690 23.60 -1.96 25.51
N ILE A 691 23.67 -1.11 24.49
CA ILE A 691 22.85 -1.23 23.27
C ILE A 691 23.24 -2.49 22.50
N GLN A 692 24.54 -2.75 22.33
CA GLN A 692 25.03 -3.93 21.63
C GLN A 692 24.55 -5.23 22.29
N ARG A 693 24.68 -5.36 23.62
CA ARG A 693 24.22 -6.52 24.39
C ARG A 693 22.72 -6.72 24.27
N TYR A 694 21.95 -5.64 24.41
CA TYR A 694 20.50 -5.71 24.28
C TYR A 694 20.08 -6.15 22.87
N VAL A 695 20.61 -5.52 21.81
CA VAL A 695 20.25 -5.86 20.42
C VAL A 695 20.63 -7.31 20.10
N LEU A 696 21.82 -7.76 20.51
CA LEU A 696 22.26 -9.12 20.26
C LEU A 696 21.33 -10.15 20.92
N TRP A 697 21.07 -10.00 22.22
CA TRP A 697 20.16 -10.87 22.95
C TRP A 697 18.76 -10.84 22.36
N ARG A 698 18.23 -9.64 22.07
CA ARG A 698 16.85 -9.44 21.62
C ARG A 698 16.57 -10.13 20.28
N VAL A 699 17.57 -10.26 19.40
CA VAL A 699 17.42 -11.04 18.15
C VAL A 699 17.11 -12.52 18.42
N PHE A 700 17.80 -13.13 19.39
CA PHE A 700 17.59 -14.54 19.76
C PHE A 700 16.36 -14.72 20.65
N ASP A 701 16.09 -13.79 21.55
CA ASP A 701 14.89 -13.75 22.38
C ASP A 701 13.61 -13.63 21.54
N MET A 702 13.65 -12.85 20.46
CA MET A 702 12.56 -12.82 19.48
C MET A 702 12.38 -14.14 18.74
N GLY A 703 13.36 -15.06 18.76
CA GLY A 703 13.26 -16.43 18.26
C GLY A 703 13.96 -16.70 16.93
N TRP A 704 14.98 -15.92 16.55
CA TRP A 704 15.87 -16.30 15.45
C TRP A 704 16.65 -17.57 15.80
N THR A 705 16.64 -18.57 14.92
CA THR A 705 17.46 -19.78 15.05
C THR A 705 18.05 -20.20 13.70
N VAL A 706 19.10 -21.01 13.75
CA VAL A 706 19.80 -21.51 12.55
C VAL A 706 18.87 -22.38 11.71
N GLU A 707 18.03 -23.19 12.35
CA GLU A 707 17.06 -24.07 11.70
C GLU A 707 16.02 -23.27 10.91
N ARG A 708 15.58 -22.12 11.43
CA ARG A 708 14.54 -21.30 10.78
C ARG A 708 15.07 -20.43 9.66
N PHE A 709 16.24 -19.81 9.88
CA PHE A 709 16.71 -18.71 9.03
C PHE A 709 18.15 -18.87 8.53
N GLY A 710 18.89 -19.88 9.01
CA GLY A 710 20.29 -20.07 8.66
C GLY A 710 20.50 -20.27 7.16
N GLU A 711 19.69 -21.09 6.51
CA GLU A 711 19.77 -21.27 5.06
C GLU A 711 19.50 -19.94 4.31
N PHE A 712 18.41 -19.25 4.66
CA PHE A 712 18.04 -18.00 4.02
C PHE A 712 19.10 -16.91 4.22
N ASP A 713 19.54 -16.66 5.46
CA ASP A 713 20.52 -15.62 5.78
C ASP A 713 21.89 -15.91 5.13
N ARG A 714 22.25 -17.18 4.93
CA ARG A 714 23.47 -17.58 4.22
C ARG A 714 23.41 -17.20 2.76
N PHE A 715 22.47 -17.79 2.00
CA PHE A 715 22.44 -17.66 0.53
C PHE A 715 21.88 -16.33 0.04
N MET A 716 21.29 -15.52 0.93
CA MET A 716 21.01 -14.12 0.66
C MET A 716 22.28 -13.26 0.51
N SER A 717 23.41 -13.72 1.06
CA SER A 717 24.66 -12.94 1.11
C SER A 717 25.49 -13.02 -0.18
N ASP A 718 25.18 -13.93 -1.11
CA ASP A 718 26.07 -14.29 -2.23
C ASP A 718 26.10 -13.29 -3.41
N GLY A 719 25.36 -12.17 -3.34
CA GLY A 719 25.28 -11.19 -4.42
C GLY A 719 25.59 -9.74 -4.07
N ASN A 720 25.73 -9.37 -2.78
CA ASN A 720 25.79 -7.96 -2.38
C ASN A 720 26.75 -7.73 -1.20
N TYR A 721 28.06 -7.85 -1.47
CA TYR A 721 29.14 -7.59 -0.50
C TYR A 721 29.40 -6.08 -0.24
N GLY A 722 28.52 -5.20 -0.71
CA GLY A 722 28.63 -3.75 -0.52
C GLY A 722 28.28 -3.29 0.89
N ARG A 723 28.99 -2.26 1.37
CA ARG A 723 28.69 -1.53 2.62
C ARG A 723 27.55 -0.52 2.46
N GLU A 724 26.89 -0.52 1.32
CA GLU A 724 25.80 0.40 1.00
C GLU A 724 24.59 0.14 1.91
N ALA A 725 23.94 1.22 2.33
CA ALA A 725 22.71 1.16 3.12
C ALA A 725 21.53 0.61 2.32
N ARG A 726 21.55 0.83 1.00
CA ARG A 726 20.51 0.50 0.03
C ARG A 726 20.62 -0.95 -0.45
N LYS A 727 20.17 -1.91 0.37
CA LYS A 727 20.22 -3.33 0.00
C LYS A 727 19.05 -4.15 0.53
N ALA A 728 18.87 -5.33 -0.07
CA ALA A 728 17.99 -6.35 0.45
C ALA A 728 18.63 -6.96 1.70
N GLU A 729 17.88 -7.07 2.80
CA GLU A 729 18.44 -7.50 4.08
C GLU A 729 18.04 -8.93 4.43
N ARG A 730 18.94 -9.58 5.17
CA ARG A 730 18.72 -10.90 5.80
C ARG A 730 17.73 -10.80 6.97
N MET A 731 17.15 -11.92 7.39
CA MET A 731 16.19 -11.96 8.50
C MET A 731 16.81 -11.54 9.83
N GLY A 732 18.04 -11.97 10.11
CA GLY A 732 18.75 -11.53 11.30
C GLY A 732 18.92 -10.01 11.38
N LYS A 733 19.03 -9.31 10.23
CA LYS A 733 19.11 -7.84 10.19
C LYS A 733 17.75 -7.19 10.47
N LYS A 734 16.64 -7.75 9.99
CA LYS A 734 15.28 -7.28 10.36
C LYS A 734 15.13 -7.23 11.88
N TYR A 735 15.53 -8.29 12.57
CA TYR A 735 15.41 -8.35 14.03
C TYR A 735 16.38 -7.40 14.75
N GLN A 736 17.58 -7.16 14.20
CA GLN A 736 18.51 -6.15 14.71
C GLN A 736 17.87 -4.74 14.68
N TRP A 737 17.21 -4.36 13.59
CA TRP A 737 16.52 -3.07 13.47
C TRP A 737 15.34 -2.94 14.43
N ILE A 738 14.51 -3.98 14.56
CA ILE A 738 13.39 -4.00 15.51
C ILE A 738 13.91 -3.76 16.94
N ALA A 739 14.91 -4.53 17.37
CA ALA A 739 15.51 -4.39 18.69
C ALA A 739 16.18 -3.01 18.89
N TYR A 740 16.81 -2.46 17.85
CA TYR A 740 17.46 -1.16 17.91
C TYR A 740 16.42 -0.03 18.07
N HIS A 741 15.35 -0.02 17.29
CA HIS A 741 14.28 0.97 17.45
C HIS A 741 13.52 0.83 18.77
N GLU A 742 13.44 -0.39 19.32
CA GLU A 742 12.90 -0.66 20.66
C GLU A 742 13.75 0.01 21.74
N ILE A 743 15.06 -0.29 21.80
CA ILE A 743 15.94 0.27 22.84
C ILE A 743 16.13 1.79 22.70
N LEU A 744 16.13 2.32 21.48
CA LEU A 744 16.20 3.77 21.28
C LEU A 744 14.97 4.49 21.85
N ALA A 745 13.78 3.90 21.72
CA ALA A 745 12.57 4.45 22.33
C ALA A 745 12.70 4.48 23.86
N CYS A 746 13.23 3.40 24.45
CA CYS A 746 13.49 3.34 25.89
C CYS A 746 14.55 4.37 26.32
N ILE A 747 15.63 4.55 25.55
CA ILE A 747 16.66 5.55 25.84
C ILE A 747 16.07 6.96 25.84
N ALA A 748 15.26 7.29 24.83
CA ALA A 748 14.59 8.58 24.71
C ALA A 748 13.66 8.90 25.89
N ASP A 749 13.09 7.87 26.51
CA ASP A 749 12.17 7.99 27.63
C ASP A 749 12.86 8.05 29.00
N HIS A 750 14.17 7.73 29.09
CA HIS A 750 14.86 7.60 30.38
C HIS A 750 16.14 8.42 30.51
N TYR A 751 16.79 8.81 29.41
CA TYR A 751 18.08 9.48 29.42
C TYR A 751 18.01 10.89 28.85
N GLN A 752 18.84 11.79 29.38
CA GLN A 752 18.94 13.16 28.90
C GLN A 752 19.56 13.21 27.49
N TYR A 753 19.00 14.07 26.64
CA TYR A 753 19.50 14.36 25.30
C TYR A 753 20.14 15.74 25.26
N ARG A 754 21.26 15.88 24.55
CA ARG A 754 21.92 17.17 24.34
C ARG A 754 22.54 17.22 22.96
N GLU A 755 22.10 18.18 22.16
CA GLU A 755 22.65 18.37 20.83
C GLU A 755 24.09 18.90 20.87
N GLN A 756 24.98 18.32 20.05
CA GLN A 756 26.40 18.66 20.04
C GLN A 756 26.74 20.00 19.36
N TYR A 757 25.97 20.40 18.35
CA TYR A 757 26.30 21.54 17.48
C TYR A 757 25.45 22.80 17.73
N GLY A 758 24.52 22.77 18.67
CA GLY A 758 23.95 24.00 19.22
C GLY A 758 25.03 24.75 20.03
N GLY A 759 24.98 26.08 20.05
CA GLY A 759 25.89 26.91 20.86
C GLY A 759 25.78 26.62 22.36
N ASN A 760 26.18 27.57 23.22
CA ASN A 760 26.05 27.39 24.68
C ASN A 760 24.61 27.08 25.15
N ASP A 761 23.61 27.37 24.30
CA ASP A 761 22.18 27.09 24.47
C ASP A 761 21.66 25.88 23.66
N GLY A 762 22.52 24.91 23.31
CA GLY A 762 22.08 23.70 22.59
C GLY A 762 20.85 23.05 23.24
N ASP A 763 19.86 22.71 22.42
CA ASP A 763 18.57 22.19 22.86
C ASP A 763 18.77 21.01 23.81
N ARG A 764 18.22 21.15 25.03
CA ARG A 764 18.36 20.18 26.11
C ARG A 764 17.25 19.13 26.07
N GLN A 765 16.33 19.23 25.10
CA GLN A 765 15.18 18.36 25.01
C GLN A 765 15.21 17.53 23.73
N TYR A 766 14.92 16.25 23.90
CA TYR A 766 14.60 15.38 22.78
C TYR A 766 13.16 15.69 22.33
N GLU A 767 13.01 16.23 21.14
CA GLU A 767 11.73 16.44 20.46
C GLU A 767 11.37 15.29 19.53
N GLY A 768 12.32 14.62 18.88
CA GLY A 768 11.99 13.50 17.98
C GLY A 768 13.13 12.95 17.13
N PRO A 769 12.87 11.89 16.32
CA PRO A 769 13.91 11.11 15.66
C PRO A 769 14.73 11.87 14.60
N TRP A 770 14.23 13.00 14.10
CA TRP A 770 14.95 13.85 13.16
C TRP A 770 16.24 14.46 13.75
N GLN A 771 16.30 14.71 15.06
CA GLN A 771 17.49 15.25 15.74
C GLN A 771 18.66 14.25 15.71
N ALA A 772 18.37 12.95 15.74
CA ALA A 772 19.37 11.88 15.69
C ALA A 772 19.50 11.21 14.31
N SER A 773 18.83 11.76 13.28
CA SER A 773 18.85 11.23 11.90
C SER A 773 18.42 9.76 11.78
N LEU A 774 17.39 9.36 12.54
CA LEU A 774 16.94 7.96 12.61
C LEU A 774 15.89 7.57 11.55
N ARG A 775 15.26 8.56 10.91
CA ARG A 775 14.20 8.34 9.90
C ARG A 775 14.78 7.68 8.65
N ASP A 776 14.07 6.68 8.12
CA ASP A 776 14.59 5.80 7.07
C ASP A 776 13.80 5.83 5.75
N ILE A 777 12.61 6.44 5.73
CA ILE A 777 11.79 6.67 4.54
C ILE A 777 11.07 8.00 4.69
N ASP A 778 10.86 8.73 3.59
CA ASP A 778 9.94 9.88 3.58
C ASP A 778 8.57 9.47 3.02
N PRO A 779 7.56 9.13 3.83
CA PRO A 779 6.29 8.64 3.30
C PRO A 779 5.48 9.70 2.54
N SER A 780 5.82 10.98 2.62
CA SER A 780 5.09 12.05 1.91
C SER A 780 5.47 12.14 0.43
N ASN A 781 6.71 11.75 0.10
CA ASN A 781 7.28 11.87 -1.23
C ASN A 781 7.17 10.55 -2.00
N ILE A 782 6.33 10.53 -3.04
CA ILE A 782 6.05 9.34 -3.85
C ILE A 782 6.92 9.23 -5.12
N LEU A 783 7.81 10.19 -5.37
CA LEU A 783 8.68 10.16 -6.55
C LEU A 783 9.82 9.15 -6.32
N SER A 784 9.94 8.17 -7.21
CA SER A 784 11.11 7.29 -7.22
C SER A 784 12.30 7.93 -7.94
N SER A 785 12.05 8.75 -8.95
CA SER A 785 13.04 9.57 -9.63
C SER A 785 12.39 10.82 -10.20
N THR A 786 13.20 11.73 -10.71
CA THR A 786 12.76 12.71 -11.71
C THR A 786 12.86 12.08 -13.11
N PRO A 787 12.11 12.54 -14.12
CA PRO A 787 12.23 12.03 -15.50
C PRO A 787 13.66 12.01 -16.11
N SER A 788 14.61 12.72 -15.48
CA SER A 788 16.05 12.69 -15.72
C SER A 788 16.52 13.31 -17.03
N SER A 789 17.30 14.39 -16.91
CA SER A 789 18.30 14.74 -17.92
C SER A 789 19.58 13.97 -17.59
N LYS A 790 20.02 13.08 -18.48
CA LYS A 790 21.33 12.42 -18.36
C LYS A 790 22.40 13.51 -18.27
N SER A 791 23.03 13.65 -17.10
CA SER A 791 23.97 14.75 -16.80
C SER A 791 25.17 14.85 -17.75
N TRP A 792 25.47 13.77 -18.49
CA TRP A 792 26.54 13.77 -19.47
C TRP A 792 26.19 14.54 -20.75
N ASP A 793 24.92 14.65 -21.14
CA ASP A 793 24.54 15.22 -22.44
C ASP A 793 23.91 16.63 -22.34
N GLY A 794 24.03 17.26 -21.18
CA GLY A 794 23.34 18.51 -20.85
C GLY A 794 21.86 18.28 -20.54
N HIS A 795 21.13 19.36 -20.24
CA HIS A 795 19.69 19.25 -20.03
C HIS A 795 18.93 19.03 -21.34
N THR A 796 17.87 18.23 -21.25
CA THR A 796 16.89 18.06 -22.32
C THR A 796 16.21 19.40 -22.63
N PRO A 797 15.98 19.75 -23.92
CA PRO A 797 15.23 20.96 -24.26
C PRO A 797 13.87 21.02 -23.55
N SER A 798 13.57 22.17 -22.95
CA SER A 798 12.35 22.38 -22.16
C SER A 798 11.76 23.76 -22.42
N TRP A 799 10.47 23.96 -22.18
CA TRP A 799 9.82 25.24 -22.48
C TRP A 799 10.21 26.36 -21.49
N TRP A 800 10.88 26.01 -20.39
CA TRP A 800 11.40 26.93 -19.38
C TRP A 800 12.91 27.18 -19.49
N ALA A 801 13.53 26.78 -20.61
CA ALA A 801 14.90 27.09 -20.96
C ALA A 801 15.04 27.43 -22.45
N PRO A 802 15.92 28.37 -22.84
CA PRO A 802 16.19 28.63 -24.24
C PRO A 802 16.92 27.45 -24.90
N SER A 803 16.71 27.28 -26.21
CA SER A 803 17.48 26.33 -27.01
C SER A 803 18.85 26.91 -27.38
N TYR A 804 19.89 26.09 -27.36
CA TYR A 804 21.22 26.46 -27.84
C TYR A 804 21.75 25.42 -28.83
N SER A 805 22.22 25.88 -30.00
CA SER A 805 22.76 25.02 -31.06
C SER A 805 23.99 25.60 -31.77
N ALA A 806 24.57 26.68 -31.25
CA ALA A 806 25.70 27.37 -31.86
C ALA A 806 27.01 26.66 -31.51
N TRP A 807 27.31 25.60 -32.25
CA TRP A 807 28.49 24.75 -32.05
C TRP A 807 29.53 24.87 -33.16
N ASP A 808 29.29 25.67 -34.20
CA ASP A 808 29.95 25.55 -35.52
C ASP A 808 31.26 26.36 -35.71
N GLU A 809 31.93 26.73 -34.62
CA GLU A 809 33.22 27.48 -34.70
C GLU A 809 34.41 26.56 -34.97
N ASP A 810 35.35 27.01 -35.81
CA ASP A 810 36.48 26.22 -36.33
C ASP A 810 37.41 25.67 -35.24
N THR A 811 37.65 26.46 -34.18
CA THR A 811 38.48 26.03 -33.04
C THR A 811 37.74 26.21 -31.72
N ASN A 812 38.11 25.40 -30.72
CA ASN A 812 37.58 25.55 -29.37
C ASN A 812 37.88 26.94 -28.78
N ARG A 813 39.02 27.54 -29.15
CA ARG A 813 39.38 28.88 -28.70
C ARG A 813 38.47 29.95 -29.29
N ASP A 814 38.13 29.83 -30.57
CA ASP A 814 37.24 30.77 -31.25
C ASP A 814 35.81 30.65 -30.73
N TRP A 815 35.35 29.42 -30.48
CA TRP A 815 34.08 29.16 -29.81
C TRP A 815 34.01 29.86 -28.44
N ILE A 816 35.01 29.67 -27.58
CA ILE A 816 35.05 30.27 -26.24
C ILE A 816 35.14 31.80 -26.31
N ALA A 817 35.72 32.35 -27.37
CA ALA A 817 35.81 33.79 -27.59
C ALA A 817 34.55 34.41 -28.21
N CYS A 818 33.63 33.61 -28.77
CA CYS A 818 32.39 34.09 -29.36
C CYS A 818 31.38 34.45 -28.27
N GLU A 819 30.87 35.69 -28.30
CA GLU A 819 29.96 36.22 -27.29
C GLU A 819 28.54 36.47 -27.80
N HIS A 820 28.35 36.43 -29.13
CA HIS A 820 27.06 36.72 -29.77
C HIS A 820 26.11 35.52 -29.78
N ASP A 821 26.63 34.32 -29.50
CA ASP A 821 25.88 33.07 -29.44
C ASP A 821 25.33 32.75 -28.05
N ILE A 822 25.78 33.49 -27.02
CA ILE A 822 25.32 33.33 -25.64
C ILE A 822 23.84 33.76 -25.54
N PRO A 823 22.93 32.90 -25.01
CA PRO A 823 21.54 33.25 -24.81
C PRO A 823 21.37 34.51 -23.95
N ASP A 824 20.31 35.30 -24.21
CA ASP A 824 19.98 36.41 -23.32
C ASP A 824 19.60 35.84 -21.94
N VAL A 825 20.34 36.26 -20.91
CA VAL A 825 20.13 35.80 -19.53
C VAL A 825 18.73 36.18 -19.05
N ALA A 826 18.12 37.25 -19.57
CA ALA A 826 16.75 37.62 -19.23
C ALA A 826 15.72 36.54 -19.63
N ASP A 827 15.97 35.78 -20.69
CA ASP A 827 15.12 34.69 -21.15
C ASP A 827 15.17 33.46 -20.22
N LEU A 828 16.18 33.37 -19.35
CA LEU A 828 16.27 32.35 -18.30
C LEU A 828 15.37 32.66 -17.10
N PHE A 829 15.04 33.94 -16.88
CA PHE A 829 14.29 34.38 -15.69
C PHE A 829 12.79 34.41 -15.90
N ILE A 830 12.32 34.72 -17.11
CA ILE A 830 10.91 34.94 -17.39
C ILE A 830 10.49 34.07 -18.56
N VAL A 831 9.64 33.08 -18.27
CA VAL A 831 9.21 32.08 -19.25
C VAL A 831 7.69 32.06 -19.36
N SER A 832 7.19 31.65 -20.52
CA SER A 832 5.74 31.52 -20.76
C SER A 832 5.40 30.08 -21.09
N ASN A 833 4.42 29.52 -20.39
CA ASN A 833 3.96 28.18 -20.68
C ASN A 833 3.33 28.17 -22.08
N PRO A 834 3.80 27.30 -23.00
CA PRO A 834 3.33 27.31 -24.38
C PRO A 834 1.86 26.94 -24.52
N LYS A 835 1.31 26.13 -23.58
CA LYS A 835 -0.06 25.59 -23.61
C LYS A 835 -1.11 26.64 -23.24
N ASP A 836 -0.93 27.33 -22.12
CA ASP A 836 -1.95 28.24 -21.56
C ASP A 836 -1.51 29.72 -21.53
N LYS A 837 -0.29 30.02 -22.00
CA LYS A 837 0.33 31.36 -22.02
C LYS A 837 0.50 32.00 -20.64
N THR A 838 0.40 31.23 -19.57
CA THR A 838 0.72 31.71 -18.22
C THR A 838 2.20 32.07 -18.13
N ARG A 839 2.50 33.17 -17.44
CA ARG A 839 3.87 33.68 -17.27
C ARG A 839 4.44 33.28 -15.92
N TRP A 840 5.71 32.89 -15.93
CA TRP A 840 6.42 32.35 -14.78
C TRP A 840 7.76 33.05 -14.62
N ILE A 841 8.17 33.22 -13.37
CA ILE A 841 9.47 33.71 -12.96
C ILE A 841 10.28 32.52 -12.46
N ASN A 842 11.42 32.25 -13.09
CA ASN A 842 12.38 31.28 -12.61
C ASN A 842 13.27 31.93 -11.55
N VAL A 843 13.04 31.58 -10.28
CA VAL A 843 13.79 32.15 -9.15
C VAL A 843 15.04 31.36 -8.80
N GLN A 844 15.19 30.14 -9.32
CA GLN A 844 16.39 29.34 -9.10
C GLN A 844 16.53 28.32 -10.23
N GLY A 845 17.65 28.29 -10.94
CA GLY A 845 17.86 27.30 -11.99
C GLY A 845 19.31 26.99 -12.33
N PHE A 846 19.52 25.81 -12.90
CA PHE A 846 20.79 25.37 -13.49
C PHE A 846 20.53 24.89 -14.92
N PHE A 847 21.17 25.52 -15.89
CA PHE A 847 20.98 25.30 -17.31
C PHE A 847 22.33 24.96 -17.94
N ASP A 848 22.43 23.82 -18.60
CA ASP A 848 23.66 23.36 -19.24
C ASP A 848 23.40 22.77 -20.63
N TRP A 849 24.08 23.28 -21.65
CA TRP A 849 24.06 22.72 -22.99
C TRP A 849 25.41 22.07 -23.26
N MET A 850 25.38 20.82 -23.70
CA MET A 850 26.55 20.07 -24.11
C MET A 850 26.51 19.86 -25.62
N GLN A 851 27.66 19.98 -26.28
CA GLN A 851 27.79 19.64 -27.70
C GLN A 851 27.36 18.19 -27.94
N PRO A 852 26.45 17.91 -28.88
CA PRO A 852 26.06 16.54 -29.19
C PRO A 852 27.25 15.71 -29.67
N SER A 853 27.32 14.44 -29.27
CA SER A 853 28.30 13.50 -29.82
C SER A 853 27.87 13.03 -31.21
N PRO A 854 28.82 12.76 -32.14
CA PRO A 854 28.52 12.05 -33.38
C PRO A 854 27.88 10.69 -33.10
N ALA A 855 26.96 10.25 -33.96
CA ALA A 855 26.18 9.02 -33.75
C ALA A 855 27.01 7.73 -33.55
N ASN A 856 28.29 7.72 -33.96
CA ASN A 856 29.20 6.58 -33.87
C ASN A 856 30.30 6.75 -32.82
N THR A 857 30.17 7.71 -31.89
CA THR A 857 31.18 7.97 -30.87
C THR A 857 30.55 8.09 -29.50
N GLU A 858 31.05 7.32 -28.54
CA GLU A 858 30.62 7.42 -27.14
C GLU A 858 31.01 8.78 -26.56
N SER A 859 30.05 9.42 -25.89
CA SER A 859 30.14 10.79 -25.37
C SER A 859 31.21 10.99 -24.29
N SER A 860 31.67 9.91 -23.67
CA SER A 860 32.73 9.86 -22.66
C SER A 860 34.16 10.01 -23.23
N TYR A 861 34.36 9.78 -24.53
CA TYR A 861 35.70 9.77 -25.15
C TYR A 861 36.06 11.06 -25.89
N MET A 862 35.22 12.10 -25.79
CA MET A 862 35.41 13.37 -26.50
C MET A 862 35.42 14.56 -25.55
N ASN A 863 36.34 15.49 -25.78
CA ASN A 863 36.28 16.84 -25.24
C ASN A 863 35.13 17.57 -25.96
N ARG A 864 34.04 17.86 -25.24
CA ARG A 864 32.83 18.48 -25.78
C ARG A 864 32.71 19.92 -25.31
N ARG A 865 32.17 20.79 -26.17
CA ARG A 865 31.87 22.17 -25.78
C ARG A 865 30.71 22.19 -24.78
N HIS A 866 30.87 22.90 -23.67
CA HIS A 866 29.91 22.99 -22.57
C HIS A 866 29.61 24.46 -22.26
N LEU A 867 28.34 24.84 -22.37
CA LEU A 867 27.84 26.14 -21.96
C LEU A 867 26.90 25.93 -20.78
N TRP A 868 27.09 26.65 -19.67
CA TRP A 868 26.20 26.52 -18.52
C TRP A 868 25.93 27.85 -17.81
N PHE A 869 24.77 27.95 -17.16
CA PHE A 869 24.37 29.01 -16.25
C PHE A 869 23.78 28.47 -14.96
N GLN A 870 24.17 29.06 -13.85
CA GLN A 870 23.53 28.94 -12.55
C GLN A 870 22.91 30.29 -12.19
N CYS A 871 21.61 30.29 -11.95
CA CYS A 871 20.85 31.48 -11.56
C CYS A 871 20.26 31.25 -10.16
N ILE A 872 20.66 32.05 -9.17
CA ILE A 872 20.13 31.97 -7.80
C ILE A 872 19.43 33.27 -7.45
N GLY A 873 18.15 33.19 -7.10
CA GLY A 873 17.30 34.32 -6.76
C GLY A 873 17.34 34.67 -5.27
N TYR A 874 17.30 35.98 -4.98
CA TYR A 874 17.21 36.53 -3.64
C TYR A 874 16.19 37.66 -3.56
N PHE A 875 15.46 37.73 -2.45
CA PHE A 875 14.68 38.89 -2.07
C PHE A 875 15.55 39.90 -1.34
N LEU A 876 15.39 41.17 -1.70
CA LEU A 876 16.01 42.32 -1.06
C LEU A 876 14.94 43.38 -0.79
N ARG A 877 15.19 44.28 0.17
CA ARG A 877 14.31 45.44 0.38
C ARG A 877 14.42 46.38 -0.81
N ASP A 878 13.31 46.94 -1.26
CA ASP A 878 13.27 47.81 -2.44
C ASP A 878 14.19 49.04 -2.28
N GLN A 879 14.25 49.60 -1.07
CA GLN A 879 15.16 50.70 -0.71
C GLN A 879 16.67 50.36 -0.84
N ASP A 880 17.02 49.07 -0.78
CA ASP A 880 18.40 48.58 -0.75
C ASP A 880 18.91 48.22 -2.16
N VAL A 881 18.04 48.24 -3.18
CA VAL A 881 18.35 47.85 -4.58
C VAL A 881 19.53 48.63 -5.14
N GLU A 882 19.51 49.96 -5.03
CA GLU A 882 20.54 50.81 -5.63
C GLU A 882 21.90 50.62 -4.95
N ALA A 883 21.93 50.45 -3.63
CA ALA A 883 23.15 50.16 -2.89
C ALA A 883 23.73 48.78 -3.27
N PHE A 884 22.88 47.77 -3.40
CA PHE A 884 23.28 46.43 -3.84
C PHE A 884 23.84 46.43 -5.25
N MET A 885 23.17 47.09 -6.20
CA MET A 885 23.61 47.15 -7.59
C MET A 885 24.91 47.94 -7.78
N ALA A 886 25.12 49.01 -7.01
CA ALA A 886 26.37 49.76 -7.02
C ALA A 886 27.56 48.92 -6.53
N TRP A 887 27.37 48.17 -5.45
CA TRP A 887 28.37 47.23 -4.92
C TRP A 887 28.64 46.08 -5.90
N ALA A 888 27.58 45.46 -6.44
CA ALA A 888 27.69 44.29 -7.31
C ALA A 888 28.57 44.54 -8.56
N LYS A 889 28.58 45.76 -9.10
CA LYS A 889 29.42 46.12 -10.26
C LYS A 889 30.92 46.00 -10.00
N GLY A 890 31.35 46.16 -8.74
CA GLY A 890 32.75 46.11 -8.33
C GLY A 890 33.21 44.74 -7.82
N VAL A 891 32.33 43.73 -7.84
CA VAL A 891 32.56 42.43 -7.21
C VAL A 891 32.53 41.31 -8.25
N ASP A 892 33.45 40.35 -8.11
CA ASP A 892 33.44 39.11 -8.89
C ASP A 892 32.64 38.04 -8.12
N PHE A 893 31.52 37.59 -8.69
CA PHE A 893 30.68 36.56 -8.09
C PHE A 893 31.25 35.14 -8.28
N TRP A 894 32.32 34.98 -9.05
CA TRP A 894 32.95 33.68 -9.24
C TRP A 894 33.43 33.06 -7.92
N GLY A 895 33.35 31.73 -7.79
CA GLY A 895 33.77 31.00 -6.60
C GLY A 895 32.65 30.67 -5.60
N ARG A 896 31.37 30.83 -5.98
CA ARG A 896 30.19 30.37 -5.21
C ARG A 896 30.17 30.82 -3.74
N TRP A 897 30.62 32.04 -3.47
CA TRP A 897 30.66 32.61 -2.12
C TRP A 897 29.36 33.33 -1.72
N MET A 898 28.49 33.65 -2.70
CA MET A 898 27.13 34.13 -2.41
C MET A 898 26.34 33.00 -1.73
N PRO A 899 25.43 33.32 -0.79
CA PRO A 899 24.65 32.30 -0.09
C PRO A 899 23.89 31.38 -1.06
N GLU A 900 24.09 30.08 -0.96
CA GLU A 900 23.27 29.11 -1.69
C GLU A 900 21.89 28.93 -1.01
N SER A 901 20.93 28.35 -1.74
CA SER A 901 19.61 28.07 -1.19
C SER A 901 19.72 27.04 -0.04
N PRO A 902 18.98 27.22 1.07
CA PRO A 902 19.01 26.27 2.17
C PRO A 902 18.58 24.89 1.67
N ARG A 903 19.42 23.88 1.93
CA ARG A 903 19.22 22.51 1.47
C ARG A 903 19.05 21.56 2.66
N ASN A 904 18.04 20.70 2.61
CA ASN A 904 17.82 19.68 3.63
C ASN A 904 17.50 18.30 3.02
N TYR A 905 18.11 17.25 3.58
CA TYR A 905 17.94 15.86 3.19
C TYR A 905 17.34 14.97 4.31
N ARG A 906 17.03 15.55 5.47
CA ARG A 906 16.52 14.86 6.67
C ARG A 906 15.06 15.21 6.99
N LEU A 907 14.59 16.35 6.50
CA LEU A 907 13.21 16.82 6.60
C LEU A 907 12.34 16.09 5.56
N PHE A 908 11.15 15.63 5.95
CA PHE A 908 10.22 15.10 4.97
C PHE A 908 9.63 16.20 4.09
N LEU A 909 9.41 15.92 2.81
CA LEU A 909 8.92 16.89 1.83
C LEU A 909 7.60 17.53 2.30
N GLY A 910 6.66 16.71 2.76
CA GLY A 910 5.35 17.14 3.25
C GLY A 910 5.36 17.80 4.62
N GLU A 911 6.50 17.84 5.32
CA GLU A 911 6.67 18.53 6.60
C GLU A 911 7.11 20.00 6.46
N TYR A 912 7.55 20.39 5.26
CA TYR A 912 8.04 21.72 4.96
C TYR A 912 7.01 22.80 5.32
N GLY A 913 7.43 23.76 6.15
CA GLY A 913 6.63 24.94 6.53
C GLY A 913 5.76 24.81 7.78
N TRP A 914 5.63 23.63 8.41
CA TRP A 914 4.70 23.49 9.54
C TRP A 914 5.12 22.55 10.66
N SER A 915 5.92 21.52 10.39
CA SER A 915 6.16 20.46 11.38
C SER A 915 7.15 20.85 12.49
N PRO A 916 7.16 20.13 13.63
CA PRO A 916 8.24 20.25 14.61
C PRO A 916 9.64 20.05 14.00
N ALA A 917 9.81 19.08 13.10
CA ALA A 917 11.06 18.84 12.40
C ALA A 917 11.48 20.03 11.53
N PHE A 918 10.54 20.67 10.81
CA PHE A 918 10.82 21.88 10.04
C PHE A 918 11.30 23.01 10.94
N ARG A 919 10.63 23.26 12.08
CA ARG A 919 11.05 24.27 13.04
C ARG A 919 12.46 24.01 13.57
N TYR A 920 12.78 22.77 13.91
CA TYR A 920 14.11 22.38 14.35
C TYR A 920 15.17 22.69 13.29
N PHE A 921 14.99 22.27 12.03
CA PHE A 921 15.97 22.55 10.98
C PHE A 921 16.02 24.02 10.57
N ASN A 922 14.90 24.75 10.63
CA ASN A 922 14.86 26.17 10.30
C ASN A 922 15.69 27.01 11.27
N ARG A 923 15.75 26.64 12.57
CA ARG A 923 16.63 27.30 13.56
C ARG A 923 18.11 27.31 13.14
N LEU A 924 18.56 26.30 12.39
CA LEU A 924 19.95 26.21 11.91
C LEU A 924 20.28 27.27 10.86
N TYR A 925 19.28 27.89 10.23
CA TYR A 925 19.44 28.93 9.20
C TYR A 925 19.14 30.35 9.72
N GLY A 926 18.77 30.50 11.00
CA GLY A 926 18.45 31.77 11.66
C GLY A 926 16.95 32.11 11.65
N GLU A 927 16.46 32.80 12.69
CA GLU A 927 15.02 33.04 12.89
C GLU A 927 14.38 33.94 11.81
N ASP A 928 15.13 34.90 11.26
CA ASP A 928 14.62 35.89 10.29
C ASP A 928 14.93 35.55 8.82
N ASN A 929 15.71 34.50 8.56
CA ASN A 929 16.17 34.07 7.22
C ASN A 929 16.91 35.16 6.37
N TRP A 930 17.21 36.33 6.94
CA TRP A 930 18.02 37.38 6.31
C TRP A 930 19.51 37.10 6.55
N ILE A 931 20.27 37.06 5.46
CA ILE A 931 21.68 36.73 5.45
C ILE A 931 22.46 37.97 4.99
N LYS A 932 23.53 38.29 5.71
CA LYS A 932 24.53 39.27 5.27
C LYS A 932 25.57 38.54 4.40
N PRO A 933 25.63 38.78 3.08
CA PRO A 933 26.63 38.13 2.23
C PRO A 933 28.05 38.56 2.60
N ASN A 934 29.03 37.72 2.23
CA ASN A 934 30.45 38.04 2.35
C ASN A 934 30.87 39.18 1.40
N HIS A 935 32.18 39.49 1.33
CA HIS A 935 32.76 40.53 0.45
C HIS A 935 32.18 41.94 0.70
N ASP A 936 31.99 42.27 1.99
CA ASP A 936 31.52 43.58 2.45
C ASP A 936 30.21 44.04 1.80
N CYS A 937 29.30 43.10 1.51
CA CYS A 937 28.00 43.41 0.93
C CYS A 937 27.23 44.42 1.81
N PRO A 938 26.79 45.56 1.27
CA PRO A 938 26.18 46.63 2.06
C PRO A 938 24.81 46.25 2.61
N VAL A 939 24.13 45.27 2.01
CA VAL A 939 22.72 44.94 2.29
C VAL A 939 22.58 43.52 2.84
N SER A 940 21.43 43.21 3.43
CA SER A 940 21.05 41.83 3.75
C SER A 940 20.11 41.31 2.67
N ILE A 941 20.16 40.01 2.40
CA ILE A 941 19.35 39.35 1.39
C ILE A 941 18.65 38.13 1.99
N ARG A 942 17.59 37.65 1.34
CA ARG A 942 16.94 36.38 1.69
C ARG A 942 16.84 35.50 0.46
N ASN A 943 17.20 34.22 0.57
CA ASN A 943 17.03 33.26 -0.53
C ASN A 943 15.57 33.23 -1.03
N ALA A 944 15.36 33.07 -2.34
CA ALA A 944 14.03 32.97 -2.94
C ALA A 944 13.52 31.53 -3.06
N ALA A 945 14.32 30.55 -2.65
CA ALA A 945 14.05 29.13 -2.80
C ALA A 945 14.61 28.31 -1.63
N PHE A 946 14.10 27.09 -1.50
CA PHE A 946 14.58 26.04 -0.60
C PHE A 946 14.77 24.74 -1.38
N GLU A 947 15.78 23.95 -1.05
CA GLU A 947 16.08 22.69 -1.72
C GLU A 947 15.78 21.49 -0.81
N TYR A 948 14.89 20.63 -1.28
CA TYR A 948 14.73 19.29 -0.73
C TYR A 948 15.60 18.32 -1.54
N LEU A 949 16.54 17.66 -0.86
CA LEU A 949 17.44 16.69 -1.46
C LEU A 949 17.04 15.28 -1.06
N GLN A 950 16.81 14.42 -2.04
CA GLN A 950 16.65 12.99 -1.83
C GLN A 950 17.88 12.26 -2.36
N GLU A 951 18.63 11.62 -1.46
CA GLU A 951 19.84 10.88 -1.82
C GLU A 951 19.51 9.41 -2.13
N SER A 952 20.14 8.85 -3.17
CA SER A 952 19.98 7.43 -3.53
C SER A 952 20.79 6.48 -2.64
N GLY A 953 21.86 6.97 -2.01
CA GLY A 953 22.75 6.16 -1.15
C GLY A 953 22.21 5.90 0.27
N GLY A 954 21.05 6.46 0.61
CA GLY A 954 20.45 6.38 1.94
C GLY A 954 19.70 5.07 2.21
N PHE A 955 18.91 5.08 3.27
CA PHE A 955 18.10 3.96 3.71
C PHE A 955 16.75 3.82 2.98
N ASP A 956 16.29 4.82 2.22
CA ASP A 956 15.05 4.74 1.46
C ASP A 956 15.28 4.01 0.13
N CYS A 957 14.87 2.74 0.07
CA CYS A 957 15.05 1.90 -1.11
C CYS A 957 13.92 2.05 -2.16
N SER A 958 12.98 2.96 -1.96
CA SER A 958 11.89 3.22 -2.92
C SER A 958 12.28 4.16 -4.06
N ILE A 959 13.34 4.95 -3.88
CA ILE A 959 13.92 5.86 -4.88
C ILE A 959 14.75 5.06 -5.87
N ASP A 960 14.83 5.43 -7.13
CA ASP A 960 15.67 4.80 -8.16
C ASP A 960 17.01 5.54 -8.32
N GLU A 961 16.98 6.87 -8.26
CA GLU A 961 18.13 7.77 -8.38
C GLU A 961 17.96 9.01 -7.49
N GLY A 962 19.07 9.65 -7.10
CA GLY A 962 19.01 10.84 -6.25
C GLY A 962 18.55 12.07 -7.04
N TYR A 963 17.74 12.92 -6.42
CA TYR A 963 17.22 14.13 -7.06
C TYR A 963 17.05 15.27 -6.05
N THR A 964 16.98 16.50 -6.58
CA THR A 964 16.72 17.72 -5.79
C THR A 964 15.46 18.39 -6.31
N LEU A 965 14.53 18.69 -5.41
CA LEU A 965 13.34 19.47 -5.69
C LEU A 965 13.49 20.87 -5.10
N ARG A 966 13.17 21.89 -5.89
CA ARG A 966 13.18 23.28 -5.44
C ARG A 966 11.78 23.71 -5.02
N LEU A 967 11.69 24.29 -3.83
CA LEU A 967 10.44 24.69 -3.17
C LEU A 967 10.42 26.22 -3.01
N PRO A 968 9.25 26.88 -3.12
CA PRO A 968 9.11 28.28 -2.72
C PRO A 968 9.40 28.42 -1.24
N THR A 969 9.90 29.58 -0.80
CA THR A 969 10.09 29.81 0.63
C THR A 969 8.77 29.80 1.39
N VAL A 970 8.82 29.39 2.65
CA VAL A 970 7.64 29.35 3.54
C VAL A 970 7.00 30.72 3.68
N GLU A 971 7.79 31.79 3.74
CA GLU A 971 7.28 33.16 3.82
C GLU A 971 6.52 33.56 2.55
N PHE A 972 7.03 33.18 1.38
CA PHE A 972 6.35 33.42 0.10
C PHE A 972 5.03 32.66 0.04
N ALA A 973 5.04 31.36 0.39
CA ALA A 973 3.86 30.52 0.39
C ALA A 973 2.81 31.02 1.39
N ASN A 974 3.19 31.32 2.63
CA ASN A 974 2.28 31.74 3.69
C ASN A 974 1.63 33.10 3.40
N GLN A 975 2.39 34.10 2.95
CA GLN A 975 1.85 35.44 2.66
C GLN A 975 0.82 35.43 1.53
N LEU A 976 0.97 34.51 0.57
CA LEU A 976 0.03 34.35 -0.55
C LEU A 976 -1.04 33.30 -0.27
N GLY A 977 -0.99 32.61 0.87
CA GLY A 977 -1.90 31.54 1.24
C GLY A 977 -1.84 30.35 0.27
N LEU A 978 -0.64 30.00 -0.20
CA LEU A 978 -0.42 28.85 -1.08
C LEU A 978 -0.46 27.55 -0.27
N THR A 979 -0.94 26.50 -0.90
CA THR A 979 -1.01 25.16 -0.30
C THR A 979 -0.26 24.16 -1.16
N TRP A 980 0.50 23.29 -0.51
CA TRP A 980 1.18 22.19 -1.19
C TRP A 980 0.13 21.23 -1.78
N THR A 981 0.34 20.79 -3.01
CA THR A 981 -0.58 19.90 -3.73
C THR A 981 -0.53 18.47 -3.24
N GLY A 982 0.44 18.13 -2.40
CA GLY A 982 0.78 16.75 -2.09
C GLY A 982 1.58 16.06 -3.19
N LYS A 983 1.96 16.72 -4.30
CA LYS A 983 2.72 16.08 -5.39
C LYS A 983 3.97 16.88 -5.72
N GLY A 984 5.14 16.23 -5.66
CA GLY A 984 6.44 16.87 -5.90
C GLY A 984 6.59 18.18 -5.12
N ALA A 985 7.15 19.20 -5.75
CA ALA A 985 7.21 20.55 -5.20
C ALA A 985 6.08 21.48 -5.68
N GLY A 986 4.90 20.94 -6.02
CA GLY A 986 3.78 21.74 -6.53
C GLY A 986 3.00 22.47 -5.44
N TYR A 987 2.67 23.75 -5.67
CA TYR A 987 1.81 24.57 -4.82
C TYR A 987 0.68 25.18 -5.63
N VAL A 988 -0.50 25.29 -5.03
CA VAL A 988 -1.68 25.94 -5.61
C VAL A 988 -2.11 27.14 -4.76
N ASP A 989 -2.71 28.13 -5.41
CA ASP A 989 -3.38 29.24 -4.75
C ASP A 989 -4.77 28.83 -4.20
N ARG A 990 -5.48 29.80 -3.61
CA ARG A 990 -6.82 29.59 -3.04
C ARG A 990 -7.88 29.19 -4.07
N ASP A 991 -7.64 29.46 -5.36
CA ASP A 991 -8.52 29.09 -6.46
C ASP A 991 -8.15 27.70 -7.03
N GLY A 992 -7.18 27.01 -6.42
CA GLY A 992 -6.69 25.71 -6.87
C GLY A 992 -5.79 25.76 -8.11
N LYS A 993 -5.34 26.95 -8.54
CA LYS A 993 -4.46 27.10 -9.70
C LYS A 993 -3.01 26.97 -9.27
N VAL A 994 -2.19 26.29 -10.09
CA VAL A 994 -0.75 26.14 -9.83
C VAL A 994 -0.12 27.53 -9.69
N ALA A 995 0.63 27.69 -8.61
CA ALA A 995 1.23 28.95 -8.17
C ALA A 995 2.77 28.88 -8.13
N ALA A 996 3.31 27.71 -7.78
CA ALA A 996 4.75 27.44 -7.77
C ALA A 996 5.01 25.94 -8.01
N PHE A 997 6.08 25.59 -8.73
CA PHE A 997 6.53 24.20 -8.86
C PHE A 997 7.97 24.09 -9.39
N ASP A 998 8.62 22.96 -9.08
CA ASP A 998 9.79 22.49 -9.81
C ASP A 998 9.32 21.63 -11.00
N PRO A 999 9.58 22.03 -12.26
CA PRO A 999 9.08 21.30 -13.44
C PRO A 999 9.73 19.92 -13.59
N THR A 1000 10.92 19.70 -13.04
CA THR A 1000 11.62 18.40 -13.11
C THR A 1000 10.92 17.30 -12.33
N ALA A 1001 9.95 17.63 -11.48
CA ALA A 1001 9.08 16.64 -10.84
C ALA A 1001 8.05 16.01 -11.81
N TYR A 1002 7.91 16.55 -13.03
CA TYR A 1002 6.83 16.19 -13.96
C TYR A 1002 7.28 15.97 -15.41
N GLU A 1003 8.26 16.74 -15.88
CA GLU A 1003 8.72 16.73 -17.27
C GLU A 1003 10.26 16.80 -17.31
N ASP A 1004 10.88 16.30 -18.38
CA ASP A 1004 12.32 16.42 -18.61
C ASP A 1004 12.73 17.87 -18.86
N GLY A 1005 13.86 18.28 -18.27
CA GLY A 1005 14.46 19.58 -18.56
C GLY A 1005 15.45 20.06 -17.50
N SER A 1006 15.77 21.34 -17.54
CA SER A 1006 16.70 21.96 -16.60
C SER A 1006 16.07 22.08 -15.20
N GLY A 1007 16.91 21.96 -14.17
CA GLY A 1007 16.48 22.20 -12.79
C GLY A 1007 16.03 23.65 -12.62
N ALA A 1008 14.80 23.87 -12.14
CA ALA A 1008 14.20 25.20 -12.04
C ALA A 1008 13.21 25.30 -10.86
N LEU A 1009 12.96 26.52 -10.36
CA LEU A 1009 11.81 26.84 -9.53
C LEU A 1009 11.00 27.94 -10.20
N LEU A 1010 9.82 27.57 -10.69
CA LEU A 1010 8.93 28.47 -11.40
C LEU A 1010 7.85 28.99 -10.44
N LEU A 1011 7.78 30.31 -10.28
CA LEU A 1011 6.74 31.03 -9.53
C LEU A 1011 5.86 31.82 -10.49
N ARG A 1012 4.54 31.79 -10.33
CA ARG A 1012 3.63 32.51 -11.24
C ARG A 1012 3.84 34.03 -11.15
N GLU A 1013 3.99 34.71 -12.28
CA GLU A 1013 4.46 36.11 -12.32
C GLU A 1013 3.54 37.09 -11.56
N ASP A 1014 2.22 36.92 -11.66
CA ASP A 1014 1.23 37.74 -10.97
C ASP A 1014 1.40 37.69 -9.44
N LEU A 1015 1.71 36.51 -8.92
CA LEU A 1015 1.93 36.26 -7.50
C LEU A 1015 3.26 36.86 -7.02
N VAL A 1016 4.33 36.71 -7.80
CA VAL A 1016 5.62 37.35 -7.51
C VAL A 1016 5.47 38.87 -7.45
N LYS A 1017 4.82 39.49 -8.45
CA LYS A 1017 4.60 40.95 -8.44
C LYS A 1017 3.79 41.41 -7.22
N ARG A 1018 2.75 40.65 -6.85
CA ARG A 1018 1.95 40.93 -5.65
C ARG A 1018 2.81 40.86 -4.39
N TYR A 1019 3.64 39.82 -4.27
CA TYR A 1019 4.53 39.64 -3.14
C TYR A 1019 5.54 40.78 -3.00
N LEU A 1020 6.25 41.11 -4.09
CA LEU A 1020 7.22 42.20 -4.14
C LEU A 1020 6.59 43.55 -3.76
N LYS A 1021 5.37 43.83 -4.25
CA LYS A 1021 4.65 45.06 -3.93
C LYS A 1021 4.20 45.12 -2.47
N ASN A 1022 3.66 44.04 -1.92
CA ASN A 1022 3.12 44.03 -0.56
C ASN A 1022 4.22 44.14 0.50
N GLU A 1023 5.36 43.48 0.26
CA GLU A 1023 6.47 43.43 1.22
C GLU A 1023 7.51 44.55 0.99
N ASN A 1024 7.31 45.42 -0.01
CA ASN A 1024 8.29 46.40 -0.47
C ASN A 1024 9.67 45.77 -0.76
N PHE A 1025 9.65 44.68 -1.53
CA PHE A 1025 10.84 43.95 -1.94
C PHE A 1025 11.11 44.07 -3.44
N ALA A 1026 12.35 43.79 -3.82
CA ALA A 1026 12.75 43.44 -5.17
C ALA A 1026 13.32 42.02 -5.19
N LEU A 1027 13.27 41.38 -6.35
CA LEU A 1027 13.93 40.11 -6.62
C LEU A 1027 15.24 40.40 -7.36
N CYS A 1028 16.35 39.81 -6.94
CA CYS A 1028 17.58 39.81 -7.71
C CYS A 1028 18.06 38.39 -8.00
N TRP A 1029 18.86 38.23 -9.04
CA TRP A 1029 19.58 36.99 -9.32
C TRP A 1029 21.08 37.24 -9.27
N ALA A 1030 21.81 36.38 -8.59
CA ALA A 1030 23.23 36.18 -8.88
C ALA A 1030 23.35 35.13 -10.00
N VAL A 1031 24.09 35.47 -11.04
CA VAL A 1031 24.29 34.64 -12.22
C VAL A 1031 25.75 34.25 -12.30
N LEU A 1032 26.01 32.95 -12.41
CA LEU A 1032 27.29 32.39 -12.80
C LEU A 1032 27.10 31.64 -14.11
N GLY A 1033 28.07 31.69 -15.00
CA GLY A 1033 28.06 30.87 -16.19
C GLY A 1033 29.46 30.61 -16.72
N GLY A 1034 29.61 29.53 -17.49
CA GLY A 1034 30.87 29.13 -18.07
C GLY A 1034 30.68 28.69 -19.51
N LYS A 1035 31.63 29.08 -20.37
CA LYS A 1035 31.78 28.55 -21.72
C LYS A 1035 33.13 27.86 -21.79
N GLU A 1036 33.11 26.54 -21.76
CA GLU A 1036 34.29 25.71 -21.49
C GLU A 1036 34.33 24.45 -22.36
N VAL A 1037 35.50 23.83 -22.43
CA VAL A 1037 35.68 22.51 -23.06
C VAL A 1037 36.32 21.60 -22.03
N PRO A 1038 35.52 20.82 -21.27
CA PRO A 1038 36.03 19.91 -20.26
C PRO A 1038 36.91 18.84 -20.90
N ASP A 1039 38.03 18.51 -20.24
CA ASP A 1039 38.88 17.39 -20.65
C ASP A 1039 38.17 16.06 -20.34
N GLY A 1040 37.99 15.23 -21.37
CA GLY A 1040 37.40 13.89 -21.27
C GLY A 1040 38.36 12.82 -20.74
N SER A 1041 39.61 13.17 -20.41
CA SER A 1041 40.62 12.27 -19.87
C SER A 1041 41.38 12.92 -18.71
N PHE A 1042 41.90 12.13 -17.76
CA PHE A 1042 42.72 12.57 -16.61
C PHE A 1042 44.07 13.26 -16.99
N GLY A 1043 44.20 13.83 -18.18
CA GLY A 1043 45.33 14.60 -18.66
C GLY A 1043 45.18 16.10 -18.37
N MET A 1044 46.30 16.79 -18.14
CA MET A 1044 46.35 18.22 -17.84
C MET A 1044 46.42 19.08 -19.11
N SER A 1045 45.36 19.12 -19.94
CA SER A 1045 45.27 20.05 -21.08
C SER A 1045 44.16 21.08 -20.85
N HIS A 1046 44.49 22.17 -20.15
CA HIS A 1046 43.56 23.30 -20.03
C HIS A 1046 43.31 23.95 -21.41
N HIS A 1047 42.19 23.62 -22.03
CA HIS A 1047 41.54 24.49 -22.99
C HIS A 1047 41.02 25.74 -22.23
N GLY A 1048 41.09 26.94 -22.82
CA GLY A 1048 40.67 28.18 -22.15
C GLY A 1048 39.23 28.10 -21.63
N GLU A 1049 38.83 28.96 -20.70
CA GLU A 1049 37.48 29.03 -20.14
C GLU A 1049 37.01 30.48 -20.17
N GLN A 1050 35.80 30.75 -20.68
CA GLN A 1050 35.19 32.07 -20.50
C GLN A 1050 34.25 32.01 -19.28
N LYS A 1051 34.61 32.76 -18.25
CA LYS A 1051 33.83 32.90 -17.02
C LYS A 1051 32.87 34.07 -17.13
N MET A 1052 31.64 33.83 -16.72
CA MET A 1052 30.57 34.81 -16.72
C MET A 1052 30.03 34.97 -15.30
N SER A 1053 29.91 36.21 -14.84
CA SER A 1053 29.36 36.50 -13.52
C SER A 1053 28.58 37.81 -13.54
N GLY A 1054 27.42 37.88 -12.89
CA GLY A 1054 26.56 39.05 -13.02
C GLY A 1054 25.39 39.08 -12.07
N VAL A 1055 24.66 40.20 -12.11
CA VAL A 1055 23.48 40.43 -11.27
C VAL A 1055 22.38 41.09 -12.08
N TYR A 1056 21.15 40.62 -11.89
CA TYR A 1056 19.93 41.19 -12.45
C TYR A 1056 18.91 41.46 -11.34
N VAL A 1057 18.12 42.52 -11.48
CA VAL A 1057 17.05 42.90 -10.55
C VAL A 1057 15.73 43.00 -11.29
N TYR A 1058 14.66 42.54 -10.64
CA TYR A 1058 13.29 42.61 -11.08
C TYR A 1058 12.42 43.25 -9.99
N THR A 1059 11.67 44.26 -10.41
CA THR A 1059 10.72 44.99 -9.55
C THR A 1059 9.30 44.82 -10.10
N CYS A 1060 8.29 45.23 -9.33
CA CYS A 1060 6.89 45.08 -9.73
C CYS A 1060 6.48 45.88 -10.99
N GLN A 1061 7.33 46.79 -11.49
CA GLN A 1061 7.02 47.73 -12.59
C GLN A 1061 7.87 47.56 -13.86
N GLY A 1062 8.75 46.55 -13.97
CA GLY A 1062 9.70 46.47 -15.11
C GLY A 1062 10.11 45.06 -15.54
N ALA A 1063 10.90 45.00 -16.61
CA ALA A 1063 11.64 43.82 -17.03
C ALA A 1063 12.92 43.66 -16.18
N PRO A 1064 13.56 42.48 -16.14
CA PRO A 1064 14.84 42.29 -15.47
C PRO A 1064 15.88 43.28 -16.01
N ARG A 1065 16.55 44.01 -15.13
CA ARG A 1065 17.64 44.94 -15.47
C ARG A 1065 18.91 44.56 -14.73
N GLY A 1066 20.05 44.52 -15.41
CA GLY A 1066 21.27 44.01 -14.81
C GLY A 1066 22.49 44.12 -15.71
N PHE A 1067 23.53 43.37 -15.35
CA PHE A 1067 24.74 43.24 -16.14
C PHE A 1067 25.29 41.81 -16.01
N LEU A 1068 26.03 41.38 -17.03
CA LEU A 1068 26.81 40.15 -17.03
C LEU A 1068 28.25 40.51 -17.40
N ASN A 1069 29.16 40.36 -16.44
CA ASN A 1069 30.58 40.50 -16.67
C ASN A 1069 31.12 39.22 -17.31
N ARG A 1070 32.07 39.39 -18.23
CA ARG A 1070 32.72 38.29 -18.93
C ARG A 1070 34.22 38.42 -18.76
N ARG A 1071 34.88 37.35 -18.34
CA ARG A 1071 36.33 37.28 -18.15
C ARG A 1071 36.87 36.04 -18.86
N ARG A 1072 37.88 36.25 -19.71
CA ARG A 1072 38.57 35.18 -20.43
C ARG A 1072 39.79 34.69 -19.67
#